data_AF-A0ABD3NJM5-F1
#
_entry.id   AF-A0ABD3NJM5-F1
#
_cell.length_a   1.000
_cell.length_b   1.000
_cell.length_c   1.000
_cell.angle_alpha   90.00
_cell.angle_beta   90.00
_cell.angle_gamma   90.00
#
_symmetry.space_group_name_H-M   'P 1'
#
loop_
_entity.id
_entity.type
_entity.pdbx_description
1 polymer ?
#
loop_
_entity_poly.entity_id
_entity_poly.type
_entity_poly.pdbx_seq_one_letter_code
_entity_poly.pdbx_strand_id
1 'polypeptide(L)'
;MMRSQPAFQRLEFEKKVNDALKSIERVLEIERRPQLAGDVEHTFGSKYALVDMTSNVAVISYANVLEKMGLNSTVLKSLDKTQATTLRFDASLKCKFEKEVVVDVPMNRSFEEETKTKSSGIFGNSESTRVSKAVQHITEFHYNVETSWSLSVYSGSLVKDKQVIKSRASSANIITQSKDRIPVDIYFPPHDLSLTWLLKQIDTNHFTSQFKVDIEDEETKTPRRNKAVDEAIDFSRQLSTWSDDVNSILVDRIAKKLSDIHNPALTKPLECSLDRLDTIHQEHFIFNPILPLMEEESDHQSNSDETLDNSTIALRCGRFSDEDAKKILSIRDMSKLLHQHAQNLEKAMIAISDSFPSEESNSIFSCVEFALVVLTQHIKTGLCENYIDSMDYVESMMEAQLIAAVGKRLNSDDLDAYIKFNNARILSPTPKPFSHAISRPNHTPVGLLSIERADSTKTESIYSHSRYVNVGSQFHIPLNAATLVELEGNQVLHGWLQHRFGHETANHNIVARARQFSAFVLILGRMTAPTTLEPQHATIVQNKDEVLIPLLVSELPTAKEFKDAIKSLSPKQQQFARAFRSMQLASSVFGVAIVQIKPQLESLLGLPPDSLDKEMKLTQDLMTLFVEFQVPSDLISYNGDMRSAAEDKVFRVKENVKAVMDVIDGEKEKQLKAAQLKTEMAVESAFQTALADGECESAYYMSSPCPAPAPGRGAISSRRLMKSSGAPMMAMAASPPMVMDMIDMNMASMTAESSKKSRFGSGYASQQSPVDSAATDSNFNLQHPSAKSGTVGQGNLGDANAVDFTMVPKILDDVIEKSEKNTSLRSTVLKTSNSWVRNRQENILAPFKSQRLNLSDIKDEKNKAFDLLDALSRSGSLPIKSSELHVVVAVTHCFEKDVMNTVVRNDIDPIEQIEISTLLFASTIHGVPARQLIKDESELNRLEGSLPLLLKQEQEDGVKASD
;
A
#
# COMPACT_ATOMS: atom_id res chain seq x y z
N MET A 1 -3.74 -11.72 3.65
CA MET A 1 -3.73 -11.00 2.36
C MET A 1 -5.16 -10.87 1.88
N MET A 2 -5.76 -9.67 1.90
CA MET A 2 -6.90 -9.42 1.03
C MET A 2 -6.36 -9.35 -0.40
N ARG A 3 -6.96 -10.09 -1.35
CA ARG A 3 -6.75 -9.80 -2.76
C ARG A 3 -7.39 -8.44 -3.03
N SER A 4 -6.69 -7.53 -3.69
CA SER A 4 -7.33 -6.36 -4.28
C SER A 4 -8.44 -6.84 -5.21
N GLN A 5 -9.67 -6.34 -5.03
CA GLN A 5 -10.72 -6.58 -6.01
C GLN A 5 -10.23 -6.07 -7.38
N PRO A 6 -10.51 -6.79 -8.49
CA PRO A 6 -10.23 -6.24 -9.81
C PRO A 6 -10.99 -4.92 -9.98
N ALA A 7 -10.39 -3.96 -10.67
CA ALA A 7 -11.08 -2.71 -10.97
C ALA A 7 -12.30 -2.99 -11.87
N PHE A 8 -13.46 -2.43 -11.49
CA PHE A 8 -14.72 -2.63 -12.21
C PHE A 8 -14.57 -2.21 -13.69
N GLN A 9 -14.75 -3.16 -14.61
CA GLN A 9 -14.58 -2.94 -16.05
C GLN A 9 -15.84 -2.33 -16.66
N ARG A 10 -16.07 -1.03 -16.37
CA ARG A 10 -17.26 -0.29 -16.80
C ARG A 10 -17.63 -0.51 -18.28
N LEU A 11 -16.68 -0.42 -19.20
CA LEU A 11 -16.91 -0.61 -20.64
C LEU A 11 -17.37 -2.02 -21.03
N GLU A 12 -16.94 -3.05 -20.29
CA GLU A 12 -17.36 -4.44 -20.51
C GLU A 12 -18.80 -4.65 -20.00
N PHE A 13 -19.12 -4.09 -18.83
CA PHE A 13 -20.48 -4.09 -18.29
C PHE A 13 -21.45 -3.28 -19.16
N GLU A 14 -21.08 -2.07 -19.58
CA GLU A 14 -21.89 -1.25 -20.49
C GLU A 14 -22.19 -1.99 -21.80
N LYS A 15 -21.22 -2.70 -22.36
CA LYS A 15 -21.44 -3.57 -23.54
C LYS A 15 -22.43 -4.71 -23.23
N LYS A 16 -22.25 -5.41 -22.10
CA LYS A 16 -23.13 -6.50 -21.62
C LYS A 16 -24.59 -6.04 -21.47
N VAL A 17 -24.81 -4.84 -20.92
CA VAL A 17 -26.16 -4.25 -20.80
C VAL A 17 -26.70 -3.79 -22.16
N ASN A 18 -25.89 -3.21 -23.03
CA ASN A 18 -26.30 -2.82 -24.39
C ASN A 18 -26.70 -4.03 -25.27
N ASP A 19 -26.10 -5.20 -25.07
CA ASP A 19 -26.55 -6.44 -25.71
C ASP A 19 -27.86 -6.99 -25.09
N ALA A 20 -28.10 -6.76 -23.79
CA ALA A 20 -29.38 -7.08 -23.14
C ALA A 20 -30.53 -6.14 -23.55
N LEU A 21 -30.27 -4.84 -23.75
CA LEU A 21 -31.29 -3.86 -24.17
C LEU A 21 -31.98 -4.24 -25.49
N LYS A 22 -31.25 -4.82 -26.45
CA LYS A 22 -31.78 -5.37 -27.72
C LYS A 22 -32.81 -6.51 -27.55
N SER A 23 -32.86 -7.11 -26.35
CA SER A 23 -33.88 -8.09 -25.96
C SER A 23 -35.04 -7.41 -25.24
N ILE A 24 -34.78 -6.37 -24.46
CA ILE A 24 -35.79 -5.57 -23.74
C ILE A 24 -36.69 -4.80 -24.71
N GLU A 25 -36.12 -4.23 -25.78
CA GLU A 25 -36.85 -3.62 -26.92
C GLU A 25 -37.90 -4.55 -27.58
N ARG A 26 -37.80 -5.87 -27.35
CA ARG A 26 -38.74 -6.88 -27.88
C ARG A 26 -39.78 -7.35 -26.87
N VAL A 27 -39.62 -6.98 -25.60
CA VAL A 27 -40.45 -7.41 -24.46
C VAL A 27 -41.29 -6.26 -23.92
N LEU A 28 -40.78 -5.04 -24.02
CA LEU A 28 -41.51 -3.81 -23.73
C LEU A 28 -42.21 -3.26 -24.98
N GLU A 29 -43.05 -2.26 -24.78
CA GLU A 29 -43.80 -1.61 -25.86
C GLU A 29 -42.88 -0.66 -26.67
N ILE A 30 -43.11 -0.56 -27.99
CA ILE A 30 -42.20 0.08 -28.98
C ILE A 30 -41.87 1.56 -28.66
N GLU A 31 -42.72 2.20 -27.86
CA GLU A 31 -42.59 3.61 -27.48
C GLU A 31 -41.70 3.80 -26.21
N ARG A 32 -41.49 2.74 -25.42
CA ARG A 32 -40.65 2.76 -24.20
C ARG A 32 -39.17 2.73 -24.57
N ARG A 33 -38.34 3.48 -23.84
CA ARG A 33 -36.89 3.65 -24.13
C ARG A 33 -36.03 3.57 -22.86
N PRO A 34 -35.96 2.39 -22.22
CA PRO A 34 -35.07 2.19 -21.09
C PRO A 34 -33.61 2.29 -21.55
N GLN A 35 -32.80 3.02 -20.78
CA GLN A 35 -31.37 3.24 -20.99
C GLN A 35 -30.60 2.91 -19.71
N LEU A 36 -29.28 2.84 -19.79
CA LEU A 36 -28.43 2.77 -18.60
C LEU A 36 -28.63 4.01 -17.74
N ALA A 37 -28.70 3.85 -16.41
CA ALA A 37 -28.99 4.94 -15.49
C ALA A 37 -28.04 6.16 -15.63
N GLY A 38 -26.79 5.94 -16.04
CA GLY A 38 -25.80 7.00 -16.25
C GLY A 38 -26.06 7.90 -17.46
N ASP A 39 -26.92 7.48 -18.39
CA ASP A 39 -27.23 8.21 -19.63
C ASP A 39 -28.56 9.01 -19.53
N VAL A 40 -29.29 8.88 -18.42
CA VAL A 40 -30.57 9.55 -18.14
C VAL A 40 -30.39 10.63 -17.07
N GLU A 41 -30.97 11.82 -17.25
CA GLU A 41 -30.97 12.85 -16.19
C GLU A 41 -31.88 12.45 -15.00
N HIS A 42 -31.31 12.35 -13.80
CA HIS A 42 -31.97 11.84 -12.58
C HIS A 42 -31.48 12.52 -11.29
N THR A 43 -32.28 12.47 -10.22
CA THR A 43 -31.92 13.04 -8.90
C THR A 43 -30.95 12.14 -8.13
N PHE A 44 -30.38 12.61 -7.01
CA PHE A 44 -29.65 11.71 -6.11
C PHE A 44 -30.57 10.65 -5.47
N GLY A 45 -31.83 11.00 -5.15
CA GLY A 45 -32.82 10.08 -4.58
C GLY A 45 -33.22 8.94 -5.55
N SER A 46 -33.32 9.21 -6.85
CA SER A 46 -33.54 8.17 -7.87
C SER A 46 -32.47 7.06 -7.86
N LYS A 47 -31.26 7.33 -7.36
CA LYS A 47 -30.20 6.31 -7.25
C LYS A 47 -30.49 5.29 -6.14
N TYR A 48 -31.14 5.71 -5.04
CA TYR A 48 -31.65 4.79 -4.03
C TYR A 48 -32.81 3.94 -4.58
N ALA A 49 -33.75 4.57 -5.30
CA ALA A 49 -34.86 3.87 -5.95
C ALA A 49 -34.37 2.83 -7.00
N LEU A 50 -33.30 3.14 -7.74
CA LEU A 50 -32.65 2.21 -8.66
C LEU A 50 -32.05 1.00 -7.95
N VAL A 51 -31.33 1.22 -6.84
CA VAL A 51 -30.72 0.14 -6.05
C VAL A 51 -31.77 -0.76 -5.42
N ASP A 52 -32.84 -0.19 -4.85
CA ASP A 52 -33.98 -0.94 -4.31
C ASP A 52 -34.64 -1.79 -5.40
N MET A 53 -34.95 -1.20 -6.56
CA MET A 53 -35.56 -1.92 -7.69
C MET A 53 -34.65 -3.08 -8.15
N THR A 54 -33.38 -2.80 -8.42
CA THR A 54 -32.40 -3.79 -8.90
C THR A 54 -32.21 -4.93 -7.88
N SER A 55 -32.23 -4.62 -6.58
CA SER A 55 -32.05 -5.61 -5.51
C SER A 55 -33.30 -6.47 -5.27
N ASN A 56 -34.50 -5.90 -5.36
CA ASN A 56 -35.75 -6.68 -5.34
C ASN A 56 -35.87 -7.59 -6.56
N VAL A 57 -35.47 -7.11 -7.75
CA VAL A 57 -35.38 -7.93 -8.98
C VAL A 57 -34.35 -9.05 -8.83
N ALA A 58 -33.22 -8.83 -8.16
CA ALA A 58 -32.25 -9.87 -7.85
C ALA A 58 -32.82 -10.94 -6.89
N VAL A 59 -33.46 -10.54 -5.79
CA VAL A 59 -34.14 -11.45 -4.84
C VAL A 59 -35.15 -12.36 -5.54
N ILE A 60 -36.01 -11.81 -6.40
CA ILE A 60 -36.99 -12.59 -7.16
C ILE A 60 -36.30 -13.49 -8.19
N SER A 61 -35.24 -13.02 -8.85
CA SER A 61 -34.49 -13.82 -9.82
C SER A 61 -33.81 -15.03 -9.17
N TYR A 62 -33.20 -14.86 -7.98
CA TYR A 62 -32.67 -15.99 -7.20
C TYR A 62 -33.77 -16.97 -6.81
N ALA A 63 -34.92 -16.47 -6.33
CA ALA A 63 -36.05 -17.31 -5.95
C ALA A 63 -36.63 -18.12 -7.14
N ASN A 64 -36.78 -17.50 -8.31
CA ASN A 64 -37.26 -18.15 -9.53
C ASN A 64 -36.36 -19.35 -9.92
N VAL A 65 -35.04 -19.23 -9.78
CA VAL A 65 -34.12 -20.34 -10.08
C VAL A 65 -34.11 -21.40 -8.98
N LEU A 66 -34.14 -20.99 -7.70
CA LEU A 66 -34.23 -21.90 -6.55
C LEU A 66 -35.54 -22.71 -6.55
N GLU A 67 -36.64 -22.15 -7.04
CA GLU A 67 -37.90 -22.90 -7.27
C GLU A 67 -37.72 -24.01 -8.31
N LYS A 68 -37.00 -23.79 -9.41
CA LYS A 68 -36.70 -24.87 -10.38
C LYS A 68 -35.73 -25.93 -9.84
N MET A 69 -34.96 -25.61 -8.79
CA MET A 69 -34.23 -26.59 -7.97
C MET A 69 -35.13 -27.34 -6.96
N GLY A 70 -36.36 -26.86 -6.71
CA GLY A 70 -37.39 -27.50 -5.89
C GLY A 70 -37.84 -26.70 -4.65
N LEU A 71 -37.33 -25.48 -4.42
CA LEU A 71 -37.79 -24.62 -3.32
C LEU A 71 -39.14 -23.93 -3.63
N ASN A 72 -40.14 -24.74 -3.95
CA ASN A 72 -41.47 -24.31 -4.37
C ASN A 72 -42.21 -23.59 -3.23
N SER A 73 -43.26 -22.82 -3.59
CA SER A 73 -44.13 -22.12 -2.64
C SER A 73 -44.69 -22.97 -1.48
N THR A 74 -44.85 -24.28 -1.65
CA THR A 74 -45.23 -25.23 -0.59
C THR A 74 -44.13 -25.42 0.46
N VAL A 75 -42.86 -25.55 0.02
CA VAL A 75 -41.70 -25.69 0.90
C VAL A 75 -41.41 -24.37 1.61
N LEU A 76 -41.50 -23.23 0.91
CA LEU A 76 -41.32 -21.89 1.51
C LEU A 76 -42.36 -21.56 2.60
N LYS A 77 -43.51 -22.24 2.60
CA LYS A 77 -44.55 -22.16 3.65
C LYS A 77 -44.28 -23.11 4.84
N SER A 78 -43.58 -24.23 4.67
CA SER A 78 -43.30 -25.18 5.75
C SER A 78 -42.05 -24.87 6.59
N LEU A 79 -41.23 -23.90 6.20
CA LEU A 79 -39.99 -23.53 6.90
C LEU A 79 -40.24 -22.59 8.09
N ASP A 80 -39.60 -22.89 9.23
CA ASP A 80 -39.61 -22.04 10.42
C ASP A 80 -38.69 -20.83 10.21
N LYS A 81 -39.30 -19.64 10.11
CA LYS A 81 -38.63 -18.36 9.88
C LYS A 81 -38.06 -17.73 11.16
N THR A 82 -38.33 -18.30 12.33
CA THR A 82 -37.71 -17.84 13.60
C THR A 82 -36.28 -18.35 13.77
N GLN A 83 -35.89 -19.38 13.00
CA GLN A 83 -34.59 -20.03 13.05
C GLN A 83 -33.80 -19.80 11.75
N ALA A 84 -32.47 -19.82 11.85
CA ALA A 84 -31.60 -19.83 10.69
C ALA A 84 -31.92 -21.06 9.82
N THR A 85 -32.04 -20.89 8.51
CA THR A 85 -32.47 -21.94 7.58
C THR A 85 -31.41 -22.14 6.50
N THR A 86 -31.06 -23.39 6.24
CA THR A 86 -29.89 -23.80 5.46
C THR A 86 -30.27 -24.75 4.34
N LEU A 87 -29.79 -24.47 3.13
CA LEU A 87 -29.82 -25.35 1.96
C LEU A 87 -28.54 -26.19 1.91
N ARG A 88 -28.67 -27.51 1.96
CA ARG A 88 -27.57 -28.48 1.91
C ARG A 88 -27.58 -29.27 0.61
N PHE A 89 -26.42 -29.33 -0.04
CA PHE A 89 -26.10 -30.33 -1.05
C PHE A 89 -25.20 -31.42 -0.44
N ASP A 90 -25.68 -32.66 -0.40
CA ASP A 90 -24.89 -33.86 -0.10
C ASP A 90 -24.64 -34.64 -1.40
N ALA A 91 -23.43 -35.19 -1.59
CA ALA A 91 -23.12 -36.07 -2.73
C ALA A 91 -22.12 -37.18 -2.36
N SER A 92 -22.25 -38.35 -2.99
CA SER A 92 -21.27 -39.43 -2.88
C SER A 92 -21.19 -40.28 -4.16
N LEU A 93 -20.00 -40.79 -4.44
CA LEU A 93 -19.70 -41.74 -5.50
C LEU A 93 -19.09 -42.99 -4.86
N LYS A 94 -19.65 -44.17 -5.15
CA LYS A 94 -19.09 -45.47 -4.73
C LYS A 94 -18.73 -46.31 -5.94
N CYS A 95 -17.79 -47.23 -5.78
CA CYS A 95 -17.27 -48.05 -6.87
C CYS A 95 -17.05 -49.50 -6.44
N LYS A 96 -17.58 -50.44 -7.22
CA LYS A 96 -17.47 -51.88 -6.98
C LYS A 96 -16.91 -52.53 -8.24
N PHE A 97 -15.80 -53.25 -8.11
CA PHE A 97 -15.29 -54.07 -9.21
C PHE A 97 -16.24 -55.23 -9.51
N GLU A 98 -16.66 -55.38 -10.77
CA GLU A 98 -17.51 -56.49 -11.21
C GLU A 98 -16.69 -57.68 -11.72
N LYS A 99 -15.83 -57.44 -12.72
CA LYS A 99 -15.17 -58.51 -13.49
C LYS A 99 -14.01 -58.00 -14.37
N GLU A 100 -13.13 -58.92 -14.70
CA GLU A 100 -12.06 -58.80 -15.71
C GLU A 100 -12.50 -59.58 -16.97
N VAL A 101 -12.37 -59.00 -18.15
CA VAL A 101 -12.82 -59.57 -19.43
C VAL A 101 -11.74 -59.34 -20.49
N VAL A 102 -11.43 -60.34 -21.31
CA VAL A 102 -10.56 -60.17 -22.48
C VAL A 102 -11.44 -59.95 -23.71
N VAL A 103 -11.16 -58.88 -24.46
CA VAL A 103 -11.90 -58.44 -25.65
C VAL A 103 -11.01 -58.51 -26.88
N ASP A 104 -11.54 -59.13 -27.94
CA ASP A 104 -10.85 -59.42 -29.18
C ASP A 104 -11.04 -58.28 -30.20
N VAL A 105 -10.05 -57.39 -30.30
CA VAL A 105 -10.09 -56.23 -31.20
C VAL A 105 -9.45 -56.60 -32.55
N PRO A 106 -10.14 -56.42 -33.69
CA PRO A 106 -9.58 -56.73 -35.01
C PRO A 106 -8.50 -55.72 -35.40
N MET A 107 -7.31 -56.19 -35.80
CA MET A 107 -6.24 -55.28 -36.23
C MET A 107 -6.48 -54.76 -37.66
N ASN A 108 -6.26 -53.46 -37.88
CA ASN A 108 -6.35 -52.79 -39.19
C ASN A 108 -5.26 -53.21 -40.22
N ARG A 109 -4.52 -54.29 -39.96
CA ARG A 109 -3.55 -54.90 -40.89
C ARG A 109 -3.73 -56.41 -40.91
N SER A 110 -4.59 -56.88 -41.80
CA SER A 110 -4.61 -58.30 -42.22
C SER A 110 -3.39 -58.60 -43.08
N PHE A 111 -2.67 -59.67 -42.75
CA PHE A 111 -1.68 -60.27 -43.65
C PHE A 111 -2.29 -61.54 -44.26
N GLU A 112 -2.32 -61.60 -45.59
CA GLU A 112 -2.64 -62.83 -46.32
C GLU A 112 -1.34 -63.60 -46.60
N GLU A 113 -1.26 -64.85 -46.16
CA GLU A 113 -0.08 -65.69 -46.32
C GLU A 113 -0.44 -66.95 -47.14
N GLU A 114 -0.09 -66.97 -48.44
CA GLU A 114 -0.33 -68.12 -49.32
C GLU A 114 0.60 -69.31 -49.00
N THR A 115 0.30 -70.09 -47.96
CA THR A 115 0.99 -71.36 -47.69
C THR A 115 0.53 -72.50 -48.62
N LYS A 116 1.03 -72.52 -49.85
CA LYS A 116 0.74 -73.56 -50.87
C LYS A 116 1.38 -74.92 -50.52
N THR A 117 0.67 -75.71 -49.72
CA THR A 117 1.07 -77.07 -49.31
C THR A 117 0.66 -78.10 -50.36
N LYS A 118 1.62 -78.80 -50.97
CA LYS A 118 1.35 -79.89 -51.93
C LYS A 118 1.44 -81.26 -51.26
N SER A 119 0.29 -81.91 -51.05
CA SER A 119 0.21 -83.34 -50.71
C SER A 119 -0.20 -84.15 -51.95
N SER A 120 0.69 -85.01 -52.45
CA SER A 120 0.39 -85.90 -53.57
C SER A 120 -0.51 -87.07 -53.14
N GLY A 121 -1.81 -86.96 -53.39
CA GLY A 121 -2.82 -87.99 -53.16
C GLY A 121 -3.74 -88.13 -54.38
N ILE A 122 -4.28 -89.33 -54.62
CA ILE A 122 -5.11 -89.61 -55.79
C ILE A 122 -6.55 -89.14 -55.51
N PHE A 123 -7.14 -88.41 -56.47
CA PHE A 123 -8.38 -87.60 -56.42
C PHE A 123 -8.29 -86.21 -55.78
N GLY A 124 -8.42 -85.18 -56.63
CA GLY A 124 -8.88 -83.83 -56.26
C GLY A 124 -7.78 -82.80 -55.97
N ASN A 125 -7.58 -81.85 -56.88
CA ASN A 125 -6.89 -80.59 -56.56
C ASN A 125 -7.87 -79.63 -55.86
N SER A 126 -7.66 -79.34 -54.58
CA SER A 126 -8.33 -78.24 -53.88
C SER A 126 -7.32 -77.15 -53.53
N GLU A 127 -7.46 -75.96 -54.12
CA GLU A 127 -6.83 -74.77 -53.56
C GLU A 127 -7.61 -74.33 -52.31
N SER A 128 -6.88 -73.96 -51.25
CA SER A 128 -7.45 -73.54 -49.97
C SER A 128 -6.76 -72.27 -49.51
N THR A 129 -7.43 -71.13 -49.70
CA THR A 129 -6.91 -69.81 -49.33
C THR A 129 -7.09 -69.59 -47.83
N ARG A 130 -5.99 -69.49 -47.07
CA ARG A 130 -6.03 -69.29 -45.61
C ARG A 130 -5.86 -67.83 -45.24
N VAL A 131 -6.97 -67.12 -45.03
CA VAL A 131 -6.94 -65.72 -44.57
C VAL A 131 -6.68 -65.67 -43.05
N SER A 132 -5.47 -65.26 -42.67
CA SER A 132 -5.04 -65.05 -41.28
C SER A 132 -5.43 -63.66 -40.77
N LYS A 133 -6.64 -63.52 -40.20
CA LYS A 133 -7.05 -62.27 -39.54
C LYS A 133 -6.37 -62.12 -38.19
N ALA A 134 -5.43 -61.17 -38.08
CA ALA A 134 -4.81 -60.81 -36.81
C ALA A 134 -5.81 -60.13 -35.86
N VAL A 135 -5.84 -60.61 -34.62
CA VAL A 135 -6.69 -60.12 -33.53
C VAL A 135 -5.77 -59.71 -32.38
N GLN A 136 -6.05 -58.55 -31.80
CA GLN A 136 -5.37 -58.05 -30.60
C GLN A 136 -6.28 -58.27 -29.40
N HIS A 137 -5.84 -59.13 -28.48
CA HIS A 137 -6.49 -59.30 -27.18
C HIS A 137 -6.20 -58.07 -26.31
N ILE A 138 -7.24 -57.40 -25.81
CA ILE A 138 -7.15 -56.28 -24.87
C ILE A 138 -7.95 -56.64 -23.61
N THR A 139 -7.37 -56.42 -22.43
CA THR A 139 -8.06 -56.69 -21.16
C THR A 139 -8.88 -55.48 -20.73
N GLU A 140 -10.17 -55.69 -20.50
CA GLU A 140 -11.11 -54.73 -19.92
C GLU A 140 -11.41 -55.07 -18.45
N PHE A 141 -11.43 -54.05 -17.61
CA PHE A 141 -11.86 -54.12 -16.21
C PHE A 141 -13.19 -53.38 -16.08
N HIS A 142 -14.23 -54.07 -15.59
CA HIS A 142 -15.57 -53.51 -15.40
C HIS A 142 -15.80 -53.12 -13.94
N TYR A 143 -16.30 -51.91 -13.73
CA TYR A 143 -16.64 -51.36 -12.42
C TYR A 143 -18.07 -50.83 -12.41
N ASN A 144 -18.86 -51.23 -11.44
CA ASN A 144 -20.16 -50.65 -11.14
C ASN A 144 -19.95 -49.38 -10.31
N VAL A 145 -20.37 -48.22 -10.82
CA VAL A 145 -20.26 -46.94 -10.14
C VAL A 145 -21.65 -46.47 -9.72
N GLU A 146 -21.84 -46.33 -8.40
CA GLU A 146 -23.06 -45.81 -7.78
C GLU A 146 -22.87 -44.32 -7.46
N THR A 147 -23.62 -43.45 -8.12
CA THR A 147 -23.67 -42.01 -7.80
C THR A 147 -24.97 -41.69 -7.08
N SER A 148 -24.90 -40.88 -6.01
CA SER A 148 -26.09 -40.42 -5.29
C SER A 148 -25.89 -39.02 -4.72
N TRP A 149 -26.87 -38.13 -4.93
CA TRP A 149 -26.87 -36.77 -4.41
C TRP A 149 -28.24 -36.39 -3.86
N SER A 150 -28.28 -35.45 -2.91
CA SER A 150 -29.52 -34.88 -2.38
C SER A 150 -29.38 -33.40 -2.07
N LEU A 151 -30.31 -32.59 -2.58
CA LEU A 151 -30.59 -31.24 -2.15
C LEU A 151 -31.65 -31.28 -1.03
N SER A 152 -31.37 -30.65 0.10
CA SER A 152 -32.24 -30.69 1.28
C SER A 152 -32.18 -29.39 2.08
N VAL A 153 -33.26 -29.04 2.78
CA VAL A 153 -33.32 -27.86 3.64
C VAL A 153 -33.64 -28.25 5.08
N TYR A 154 -33.05 -27.54 6.04
CA TYR A 154 -33.36 -27.65 7.46
C TYR A 154 -33.35 -26.26 8.12
N SER A 155 -34.12 -26.11 9.20
CA SER A 155 -34.12 -24.93 10.06
C SER A 155 -33.49 -25.28 11.40
N GLY A 156 -32.73 -24.35 11.99
CA GLY A 156 -31.97 -24.57 13.21
C GLY A 156 -30.70 -25.41 13.01
N SER A 157 -30.22 -26.03 14.09
CA SER A 157 -28.96 -26.81 14.11
C SER A 157 -29.15 -28.32 13.93
N LEU A 158 -30.39 -28.80 13.78
CA LEU A 158 -30.72 -30.22 13.73
C LEU A 158 -30.83 -30.74 12.29
N VAL A 159 -29.67 -31.05 11.70
CA VAL A 159 -29.53 -31.66 10.35
C VAL A 159 -30.30 -33.00 10.20
N LYS A 160 -30.74 -33.61 11.32
CA LYS A 160 -31.57 -34.82 11.33
C LYS A 160 -32.96 -34.61 10.77
N ASP A 161 -33.52 -33.42 10.96
CA ASP A 161 -34.90 -33.08 10.61
C ASP A 161 -34.99 -32.45 9.21
N LYS A 162 -34.02 -32.77 8.34
CA LYS A 162 -33.89 -32.16 7.01
C LYS A 162 -34.96 -32.66 6.03
N GLN A 163 -35.66 -31.73 5.42
CA GLN A 163 -36.58 -31.99 4.31
C GLN A 163 -35.75 -32.17 3.03
N VAL A 164 -35.76 -33.37 2.44
CA VAL A 164 -35.18 -33.58 1.11
C VAL A 164 -36.12 -32.96 0.07
N ILE A 165 -35.54 -32.13 -0.80
CA ILE A 165 -36.25 -31.36 -1.83
C ILE A 165 -36.10 -32.01 -3.20
N LYS A 166 -34.87 -32.42 -3.55
CA LYS A 166 -34.56 -33.12 -4.80
C LYS A 166 -33.42 -34.09 -4.56
N SER A 167 -33.47 -35.28 -5.13
CA SER A 167 -32.40 -36.28 -4.98
C SER A 167 -32.48 -37.31 -6.09
N ARG A 168 -31.33 -37.79 -6.56
CA ARG A 168 -31.24 -38.93 -7.47
C ARG A 168 -30.12 -39.87 -7.03
N ALA A 169 -30.34 -41.16 -7.26
CA ALA A 169 -29.35 -42.21 -7.10
C ALA A 169 -29.38 -43.10 -8.36
N SER A 170 -28.20 -43.38 -8.92
CA SER A 170 -28.03 -44.10 -10.18
C SER A 170 -26.80 -44.99 -10.14
N SER A 171 -26.81 -46.07 -10.93
CA SER A 171 -25.68 -47.00 -11.04
C SER A 171 -25.39 -47.31 -12.51
N ALA A 172 -24.14 -47.18 -12.94
CA ALA A 172 -23.72 -47.52 -14.31
C ALA A 172 -22.34 -48.18 -14.35
N ASN A 173 -22.06 -48.88 -15.46
CA ASN A 173 -20.86 -49.71 -15.58
C ASN A 173 -19.77 -48.99 -16.39
N ILE A 174 -18.68 -48.64 -15.70
CA ILE A 174 -17.47 -48.06 -16.28
C ILE A 174 -16.53 -49.18 -16.72
N ILE A 175 -15.93 -49.02 -17.91
CA ILE A 175 -15.00 -49.97 -18.51
C ILE A 175 -13.66 -49.28 -18.69
N THR A 176 -12.55 -49.93 -18.30
CA THR A 176 -11.21 -49.36 -18.50
C THR A 176 -10.18 -50.43 -18.81
N GLN A 177 -9.14 -50.09 -19.57
CA GLN A 177 -8.06 -50.99 -19.99
C GLN A 177 -6.89 -51.08 -18.98
N SER A 178 -6.95 -50.36 -17.86
CA SER A 178 -5.87 -50.30 -16.87
C SER A 178 -6.38 -50.56 -15.46
N LYS A 179 -5.77 -51.53 -14.77
CA LYS A 179 -6.11 -51.93 -13.40
C LYS A 179 -5.83 -50.84 -12.37
N ASP A 180 -4.99 -49.86 -12.68
CA ASP A 180 -4.56 -48.82 -11.74
C ASP A 180 -5.42 -47.53 -11.81
N ARG A 181 -6.38 -47.43 -12.75
CA ARG A 181 -7.29 -46.28 -12.92
C ARG A 181 -8.59 -46.41 -12.10
N ILE A 182 -8.56 -47.08 -10.95
CA ILE A 182 -9.75 -47.41 -10.16
C ILE A 182 -10.41 -46.13 -9.58
N PRO A 183 -11.72 -45.90 -9.79
CA PRO A 183 -12.46 -44.96 -8.95
C PRO A 183 -12.53 -45.51 -7.53
N VAL A 184 -11.95 -44.82 -6.55
CA VAL A 184 -12.14 -45.12 -5.12
C VAL A 184 -13.50 -44.57 -4.68
N ASP A 185 -14.11 -45.14 -3.63
CA ASP A 185 -15.25 -44.54 -2.94
C ASP A 185 -14.90 -43.10 -2.48
N ILE A 186 -15.67 -42.13 -2.96
CA ILE A 186 -15.51 -40.70 -2.69
C ILE A 186 -16.78 -40.18 -2.05
N TYR A 187 -16.68 -39.87 -0.76
CA TYR A 187 -17.64 -39.01 -0.08
C TYR A 187 -17.22 -37.56 -0.28
N PHE A 188 -18.10 -36.74 -0.86
CA PHE A 188 -17.88 -35.29 -0.95
C PHE A 188 -18.34 -34.65 0.36
N PRO A 189 -17.59 -33.69 0.95
CA PRO A 189 -18.10 -32.90 2.05
C PRO A 189 -19.44 -32.24 1.69
N PRO A 190 -20.37 -32.08 2.63
CA PRO A 190 -21.62 -31.38 2.35
C PRO A 190 -21.38 -29.88 2.17
N HIS A 191 -22.07 -29.26 1.20
CA HIS A 191 -22.00 -27.83 0.94
C HIS A 191 -23.30 -27.15 1.38
N ASP A 192 -23.19 -26.28 2.38
CA ASP A 192 -24.29 -25.62 3.09
C ASP A 192 -24.35 -24.12 2.75
N LEU A 193 -25.54 -23.63 2.39
CA LEU A 193 -25.84 -22.22 2.07
C LEU A 193 -26.93 -21.69 3.02
N SER A 194 -26.70 -20.57 3.69
CA SER A 194 -27.72 -19.95 4.55
C SER A 194 -28.76 -19.18 3.72
N LEU A 195 -29.99 -19.68 3.67
CA LEU A 195 -31.13 -18.99 3.07
C LEU A 195 -31.73 -17.92 4.01
N THR A 196 -31.21 -17.80 5.23
CA THR A 196 -31.74 -16.93 6.30
C THR A 196 -31.85 -15.46 5.89
N TRP A 197 -30.96 -14.95 5.03
CA TRP A 197 -31.10 -13.59 4.49
C TRP A 197 -32.21 -13.51 3.43
N LEU A 198 -32.17 -14.40 2.43
CA LEU A 198 -33.16 -14.41 1.33
C LEU A 198 -34.59 -14.56 1.85
N LEU A 199 -34.83 -15.43 2.83
CA LEU A 199 -36.13 -15.65 3.46
C LEU A 199 -36.61 -14.46 4.31
N LYS A 200 -35.73 -13.53 4.71
CA LYS A 200 -36.12 -12.24 5.31
C LYS A 200 -36.54 -11.21 4.26
N GLN A 201 -36.02 -11.30 3.03
CA GLN A 201 -36.39 -10.39 1.94
C GLN A 201 -37.69 -10.79 1.22
N ILE A 202 -38.36 -11.86 1.66
CA ILE A 202 -39.58 -12.39 1.03
C ILE A 202 -40.72 -12.43 2.07
N ASP A 203 -41.74 -11.59 1.87
CA ASP A 203 -42.99 -11.70 2.62
C ASP A 203 -43.79 -12.90 2.11
N THR A 204 -43.83 -14.00 2.88
CA THR A 204 -44.56 -15.23 2.48
C THR A 204 -46.07 -15.19 2.72
N ASN A 205 -46.64 -14.06 3.17
CA ASN A 205 -48.09 -13.88 3.22
C ASN A 205 -48.61 -13.34 1.88
N HIS A 206 -47.94 -12.30 1.36
CA HIS A 206 -48.27 -11.65 0.09
C HIS A 206 -47.44 -12.15 -1.09
N PHE A 207 -46.43 -12.99 -0.84
CA PHE A 207 -45.43 -13.42 -1.83
C PHE A 207 -44.79 -12.23 -2.55
N THR A 208 -44.36 -11.21 -1.79
CA THR A 208 -43.67 -10.02 -2.33
C THR A 208 -42.25 -9.93 -1.83
N SER A 209 -41.33 -9.50 -2.69
CA SER A 209 -40.01 -9.03 -2.25
C SER A 209 -40.15 -7.75 -1.41
N GLN A 210 -39.31 -7.58 -0.39
CA GLN A 210 -39.37 -6.47 0.57
C GLN A 210 -38.01 -5.84 0.91
N PHE A 211 -37.03 -5.96 0.01
CA PHE A 211 -35.74 -5.29 0.17
C PHE A 211 -35.94 -3.77 0.10
N LYS A 212 -35.30 -3.03 1.02
CA LYS A 212 -35.24 -1.57 1.02
C LYS A 212 -33.95 -1.09 1.68
N VAL A 213 -33.28 -0.10 1.10
CA VAL A 213 -32.24 0.68 1.78
C VAL A 213 -32.89 1.63 2.80
N ASP A 214 -32.34 1.67 4.02
CA ASP A 214 -32.67 2.72 4.98
C ASP A 214 -31.78 3.94 4.74
N ILE A 215 -32.40 5.10 4.60
CA ILE A 215 -31.76 6.38 4.28
C ILE A 215 -31.64 7.24 5.55
N GLU A 216 -32.33 6.87 6.64
CA GLU A 216 -32.28 7.55 7.94
C GLU A 216 -31.21 6.95 8.89
N ASP A 217 -30.52 5.89 8.47
CA ASP A 217 -29.43 5.23 9.19
C ASP A 217 -28.10 6.00 9.04
N GLU A 218 -27.44 6.36 10.15
CA GLU A 218 -26.12 7.02 10.16
C GLU A 218 -24.99 6.18 9.52
N GLU A 219 -25.17 4.86 9.38
CA GLU A 219 -24.24 3.99 8.65
C GLU A 219 -24.45 4.00 7.11
N THR A 220 -25.58 4.53 6.61
CA THR A 220 -25.85 4.69 5.16
C THR A 220 -25.12 5.91 4.62
N LYS A 221 -24.13 5.68 3.75
CA LYS A 221 -23.31 6.75 3.13
C LYS A 221 -23.73 7.02 1.70
N THR A 222 -24.04 5.98 0.93
CA THR A 222 -24.47 6.13 -0.46
C THR A 222 -25.48 5.03 -0.84
N PRO A 223 -26.16 5.15 -2.00
CA PRO A 223 -27.04 4.10 -2.52
C PRO A 223 -26.37 2.72 -2.59
N ARG A 224 -25.04 2.68 -2.80
CA ARG A 224 -24.25 1.46 -2.80
C ARG A 224 -23.67 1.15 -1.40
N ARG A 225 -23.16 2.16 -0.69
CA ARG A 225 -22.47 2.00 0.61
C ARG A 225 -23.46 2.14 1.77
N ASN A 226 -24.20 1.06 1.99
CA ASN A 226 -25.09 0.86 3.12
C ASN A 226 -25.15 -0.64 3.47
N LYS A 227 -25.59 -0.91 4.70
CA LYS A 227 -25.64 -2.26 5.28
C LYS A 227 -26.54 -3.23 4.52
N ALA A 228 -27.70 -2.77 4.02
CA ALA A 228 -28.64 -3.63 3.29
C ALA A 228 -28.02 -4.17 1.98
N VAL A 229 -27.34 -3.30 1.22
CA VAL A 229 -26.65 -3.68 -0.02
C VAL A 229 -25.42 -4.54 0.24
N ASP A 230 -24.61 -4.25 1.26
CA ASP A 230 -23.45 -5.11 1.57
C ASP A 230 -23.89 -6.50 2.10
N GLU A 231 -24.99 -6.62 2.87
CA GLU A 231 -25.60 -7.91 3.22
C GLU A 231 -26.12 -8.67 1.96
N ALA A 232 -26.74 -7.96 1.00
CA ALA A 232 -27.20 -8.56 -0.26
C ALA A 232 -26.05 -9.07 -1.14
N ILE A 233 -24.97 -8.29 -1.22
CA ILE A 233 -23.73 -8.66 -1.94
C ILE A 233 -23.07 -9.86 -1.27
N ASP A 234 -23.01 -9.94 0.05
CA ASP A 234 -22.45 -11.09 0.76
C ASP A 234 -23.32 -12.35 0.66
N PHE A 235 -24.66 -12.23 0.55
CA PHE A 235 -25.51 -13.35 0.16
C PHE A 235 -25.25 -13.78 -1.29
N SER A 236 -25.17 -12.85 -2.24
CA SER A 236 -24.83 -13.13 -3.64
C SER A 236 -23.49 -13.87 -3.79
N ARG A 237 -22.46 -13.47 -3.02
CA ARG A 237 -21.15 -14.15 -2.95
C ARG A 237 -21.26 -15.58 -2.41
N GLN A 238 -22.04 -15.79 -1.34
CA GLN A 238 -22.26 -17.13 -0.77
C GLN A 238 -23.01 -18.04 -1.75
N LEU A 239 -24.09 -17.53 -2.37
CA LEU A 239 -24.89 -18.25 -3.36
C LEU A 239 -24.07 -18.60 -4.63
N SER A 240 -23.22 -17.68 -5.09
CA SER A 240 -22.27 -17.91 -6.20
C SER A 240 -21.24 -18.99 -5.85
N THR A 241 -20.62 -18.92 -4.66
CA THR A 241 -19.63 -19.91 -4.20
C THR A 241 -20.24 -21.30 -4.06
N TRP A 242 -21.44 -21.40 -3.48
CA TRP A 242 -22.18 -22.66 -3.36
C TRP A 242 -22.55 -23.24 -4.73
N SER A 243 -22.92 -22.40 -5.69
CA SER A 243 -23.23 -22.82 -7.06
C SER A 243 -21.99 -23.34 -7.81
N ASP A 244 -20.82 -22.71 -7.59
CA ASP A 244 -19.52 -23.18 -8.08
C ASP A 244 -19.14 -24.55 -7.48
N ASP A 245 -19.33 -24.74 -6.17
CA ASP A 245 -19.04 -26.00 -5.49
C ASP A 245 -19.91 -27.16 -6.02
N VAL A 246 -21.23 -26.92 -6.18
CA VAL A 246 -22.16 -27.89 -6.78
C VAL A 246 -21.75 -28.23 -8.21
N ASN A 247 -21.39 -27.22 -9.02
CA ASN A 247 -20.92 -27.43 -10.39
C ASN A 247 -19.60 -28.20 -10.46
N SER A 248 -18.63 -27.88 -9.61
CA SER A 248 -17.36 -28.61 -9.61
C SER A 248 -17.52 -30.06 -9.14
N ILE A 249 -18.45 -30.35 -8.21
CA ILE A 249 -18.78 -31.73 -7.85
C ILE A 249 -19.41 -32.47 -9.03
N LEU A 250 -20.50 -31.96 -9.61
CA LEU A 250 -21.24 -32.64 -10.68
C LEU A 250 -20.41 -32.76 -11.97
N VAL A 251 -19.78 -31.67 -12.41
CA VAL A 251 -19.08 -31.59 -13.71
C VAL A 251 -17.63 -32.06 -13.61
N ASP A 252 -16.80 -31.49 -12.73
CA ASP A 252 -15.37 -31.82 -12.72
C ASP A 252 -15.07 -33.14 -12.02
N ARG A 253 -15.63 -33.33 -10.82
CA ARG A 253 -15.28 -34.46 -9.95
C ARG A 253 -16.04 -35.75 -10.25
N ILE A 254 -17.22 -35.64 -10.87
CA ILE A 254 -18.04 -36.78 -11.32
C ILE A 254 -17.99 -36.89 -12.85
N ALA A 255 -18.54 -35.95 -13.63
CA ALA A 255 -18.70 -36.13 -15.08
C ALA A 255 -17.37 -36.32 -15.83
N LYS A 256 -16.48 -35.32 -15.80
CA LYS A 256 -15.18 -35.36 -16.50
C LYS A 256 -14.35 -36.55 -16.01
N LYS A 257 -14.21 -36.71 -14.68
CA LYS A 257 -13.45 -37.81 -14.09
C LYS A 257 -13.93 -39.20 -14.51
N LEU A 258 -15.24 -39.43 -14.62
CA LEU A 258 -15.77 -40.74 -15.06
C LEU A 258 -15.58 -40.94 -16.57
N SER A 259 -15.69 -39.87 -17.37
CA SER A 259 -15.36 -39.89 -18.80
C SER A 259 -13.87 -40.21 -19.04
N ASP A 260 -12.95 -39.61 -18.27
CA ASP A 260 -11.49 -39.82 -18.38
C ASP A 260 -11.04 -41.25 -18.01
N ILE A 261 -11.86 -41.97 -17.23
CA ILE A 261 -11.61 -43.37 -16.82
C ILE A 261 -12.25 -44.35 -17.80
N HIS A 262 -13.39 -44.00 -18.41
CA HIS A 262 -14.14 -44.85 -19.33
C HIS A 262 -13.45 -44.98 -20.69
N ASN A 263 -12.70 -46.06 -20.89
CA ASN A 263 -11.93 -46.34 -22.09
C ASN A 263 -12.08 -47.83 -22.50
N PRO A 264 -13.20 -48.23 -23.13
CA PRO A 264 -13.40 -49.58 -23.64
C PRO A 264 -12.49 -49.86 -24.86
N ALA A 265 -12.15 -51.14 -25.07
CA ALA A 265 -11.30 -51.60 -26.16
C ALA A 265 -11.99 -51.51 -27.53
N LEU A 266 -13.33 -51.51 -27.54
CA LEU A 266 -14.16 -51.16 -28.69
C LEU A 266 -14.89 -49.86 -28.41
N THR A 267 -14.72 -48.87 -29.29
CA THR A 267 -15.29 -47.52 -29.14
C THR A 267 -16.82 -47.53 -29.25
N LYS A 268 -17.49 -47.77 -28.13
CA LYS A 268 -18.86 -47.30 -27.89
C LYS A 268 -18.75 -45.86 -27.37
N PRO A 269 -19.43 -44.87 -27.99
CA PRO A 269 -19.48 -43.54 -27.41
C PRO A 269 -20.21 -43.59 -26.07
N LEU A 270 -19.79 -42.77 -25.10
CA LEU A 270 -20.64 -42.46 -23.96
C LEU A 270 -21.88 -41.73 -24.49
N GLU A 271 -23.08 -42.13 -24.08
CA GLU A 271 -24.34 -41.55 -24.57
C GLU A 271 -24.59 -40.10 -24.11
N CYS A 272 -23.59 -39.48 -23.46
CA CYS A 272 -23.74 -38.31 -22.62
C CYS A 272 -22.47 -37.43 -22.61
N SER A 273 -22.23 -36.67 -23.70
CA SER A 273 -21.16 -35.66 -23.71
C SER A 273 -21.63 -34.30 -23.20
N LEU A 274 -20.74 -33.60 -22.49
CA LEU A 274 -20.96 -32.24 -21.99
C LEU A 274 -21.10 -31.21 -23.12
N ASP A 275 -20.53 -31.46 -24.31
CA ASP A 275 -20.55 -30.54 -25.48
C ASP A 275 -21.97 -30.14 -25.91
N ARG A 276 -22.97 -30.98 -25.60
CA ARG A 276 -24.38 -30.69 -25.89
C ARG A 276 -24.97 -29.59 -24.99
N LEU A 277 -24.41 -29.37 -23.79
CA LEU A 277 -24.81 -28.28 -22.90
C LEU A 277 -24.42 -26.92 -23.47
N ASP A 278 -23.20 -26.78 -24.00
CA ASP A 278 -22.73 -25.54 -24.62
C ASP A 278 -23.56 -25.17 -25.85
N THR A 279 -24.08 -26.18 -26.56
CA THR A 279 -25.01 -26.02 -27.68
C THR A 279 -26.37 -25.50 -27.19
N ILE A 280 -26.97 -26.16 -26.18
CA ILE A 280 -28.26 -25.74 -25.59
C ILE A 280 -28.16 -24.34 -24.95
N HIS A 281 -27.03 -23.98 -24.35
CA HIS A 281 -26.80 -22.64 -23.80
C HIS A 281 -26.69 -21.56 -24.89
N GLN A 282 -26.28 -21.91 -26.11
CA GLN A 282 -26.27 -20.99 -27.26
C GLN A 282 -27.66 -20.86 -27.90
N GLU A 283 -28.42 -21.95 -27.98
CA GLU A 283 -29.77 -21.98 -28.57
C GLU A 283 -30.86 -21.42 -27.64
N HIS A 284 -30.75 -21.69 -26.32
CA HIS A 284 -31.74 -21.32 -25.30
C HIS A 284 -31.17 -20.27 -24.33
N PHE A 285 -30.86 -19.09 -24.86
CA PHE A 285 -30.41 -17.94 -24.05
C PHE A 285 -31.38 -17.64 -22.88
N ILE A 286 -30.85 -17.59 -21.66
CA ILE A 286 -31.60 -17.24 -20.45
C ILE A 286 -31.45 -15.74 -20.19
N PHE A 287 -32.54 -14.98 -20.37
CA PHE A 287 -32.56 -13.54 -20.15
C PHE A 287 -32.29 -13.16 -18.68
N ASN A 288 -31.47 -12.14 -18.46
CA ASN A 288 -31.13 -11.62 -17.14
C ASN A 288 -31.87 -10.29 -16.87
N PRO A 289 -32.77 -10.22 -15.88
CA PRO A 289 -33.54 -9.00 -15.59
C PRO A 289 -32.81 -8.03 -14.64
N ILE A 290 -31.71 -8.43 -14.01
CA ILE A 290 -30.98 -7.63 -13.00
C ILE A 290 -30.11 -6.58 -13.72
N LEU A 291 -30.68 -5.42 -14.04
CA LEU A 291 -30.02 -4.39 -14.85
C LEU A 291 -30.30 -2.97 -14.29
N PRO A 292 -29.29 -2.07 -14.21
CA PRO A 292 -29.44 -0.72 -13.64
C PRO A 292 -29.99 0.26 -14.68
N LEU A 293 -31.28 0.12 -14.99
CA LEU A 293 -31.95 0.87 -16.06
C LEU A 293 -32.83 2.02 -15.53
N MET A 294 -32.91 3.09 -16.32
CA MET A 294 -33.79 4.25 -16.13
C MET A 294 -34.45 4.66 -17.45
N GLU A 295 -35.40 5.58 -17.40
CA GLU A 295 -36.13 6.09 -18.56
C GLU A 295 -36.43 7.59 -18.39
N GLU A 296 -36.46 8.35 -19.49
CA GLU A 296 -36.69 9.80 -19.43
C GLU A 296 -38.12 10.16 -19.03
N GLU A 297 -39.10 9.43 -19.56
CA GLU A 297 -40.53 9.56 -19.27
C GLU A 297 -41.07 8.19 -18.82
N SER A 298 -41.39 8.06 -17.53
CA SER A 298 -42.12 6.89 -17.00
C SER A 298 -43.60 7.22 -16.83
N ASP A 299 -44.46 6.39 -17.44
CA ASP A 299 -45.91 6.45 -17.24
C ASP A 299 -46.29 5.86 -15.87
N HIS A 300 -46.07 6.63 -14.80
CA HIS A 300 -46.62 6.33 -13.47
C HIS A 300 -48.12 6.66 -13.39
N GLN A 301 -48.91 6.12 -14.33
CA GLN A 301 -50.36 6.06 -14.18
C GLN A 301 -50.69 5.04 -13.08
N SER A 302 -51.04 5.56 -11.90
CA SER A 302 -51.28 4.79 -10.68
C SER A 302 -52.60 4.01 -10.71
N ASN A 303 -52.65 2.94 -11.50
CA ASN A 303 -53.69 1.91 -11.43
C ASN A 303 -53.12 0.61 -10.84
N SER A 304 -53.80 0.09 -9.81
CA SER A 304 -53.45 -1.16 -9.13
C SER A 304 -54.02 -2.39 -9.86
N ASP A 305 -53.56 -3.57 -9.43
CA ASP A 305 -54.24 -4.86 -9.57
C ASP A 305 -54.30 -5.53 -10.97
N GLU A 306 -53.28 -5.33 -11.81
CA GLU A 306 -52.91 -6.31 -12.87
C GLU A 306 -51.52 -6.91 -12.61
N THR A 307 -51.44 -7.97 -11.81
CA THR A 307 -50.23 -8.81 -11.68
C THR A 307 -50.18 -9.82 -12.83
N LEU A 308 -49.03 -9.93 -13.50
CA LEU A 308 -48.84 -10.86 -14.64
C LEU A 308 -48.41 -12.25 -14.14
N ASP A 309 -49.31 -12.89 -13.39
CA ASP A 309 -49.10 -14.10 -12.57
C ASP A 309 -48.44 -15.25 -13.36
N ASN A 310 -47.19 -15.53 -13.00
CA ASN A 310 -46.41 -16.73 -13.38
C ASN A 310 -45.14 -16.90 -12.53
N SER A 311 -44.65 -15.83 -11.90
CA SER A 311 -43.57 -15.88 -10.90
C SER A 311 -44.15 -16.13 -9.50
N THR A 312 -43.59 -17.07 -8.74
CA THR A 312 -44.01 -17.38 -7.36
C THR A 312 -43.77 -16.24 -6.36
N ILE A 313 -43.00 -15.20 -6.74
CA ILE A 313 -42.82 -13.98 -5.95
C ILE A 313 -43.07 -12.76 -6.86
N ALA A 314 -43.97 -11.89 -6.42
CA ALA A 314 -44.31 -10.63 -7.06
C ALA A 314 -43.35 -9.50 -6.66
N LEU A 315 -43.19 -8.54 -7.58
CA LEU A 315 -42.37 -7.35 -7.38
C LEU A 315 -43.14 -6.29 -6.58
N ARG A 316 -42.49 -5.74 -5.56
CA ARG A 316 -43.00 -4.64 -4.73
C ARG A 316 -41.85 -3.69 -4.44
N CYS A 317 -42.11 -2.38 -4.58
CA CYS A 317 -41.14 -1.33 -4.26
C CYS A 317 -41.56 -0.59 -2.98
N GLY A 318 -40.59 0.02 -2.31
CA GLY A 318 -40.87 0.99 -1.25
C GLY A 318 -41.56 2.25 -1.79
N ARG A 319 -42.23 3.00 -0.91
CA ARG A 319 -42.70 4.35 -1.23
C ARG A 319 -41.50 5.31 -1.24
N PHE A 320 -41.03 5.63 -2.43
CA PHE A 320 -40.18 6.80 -2.68
C PHE A 320 -41.06 8.06 -2.85
N SER A 321 -40.44 9.22 -3.04
CA SER A 321 -41.17 10.38 -3.57
C SER A 321 -41.57 10.13 -5.03
N ASP A 322 -42.68 10.71 -5.49
CA ASP A 322 -43.12 10.57 -6.89
C ASP A 322 -42.10 11.16 -7.87
N GLU A 323 -41.28 12.12 -7.43
CA GLU A 323 -40.16 12.70 -8.19
C GLU A 323 -39.01 11.70 -8.34
N ASP A 324 -38.54 11.10 -7.23
CA ASP A 324 -37.39 10.18 -7.25
C ASP A 324 -37.69 8.87 -8.00
N ALA A 325 -38.95 8.41 -7.92
CA ALA A 325 -39.43 7.24 -8.66
C ALA A 325 -39.59 7.51 -10.18
N LYS A 326 -39.71 8.77 -10.61
CA LYS A 326 -40.10 9.17 -11.98
C LYS A 326 -39.14 8.77 -13.10
N LYS A 327 -37.92 8.32 -12.78
CA LYS A 327 -36.92 7.84 -13.75
C LYS A 327 -36.73 6.33 -13.71
N ILE A 328 -37.40 5.61 -12.81
CA ILE A 328 -37.33 4.15 -12.69
C ILE A 328 -38.40 3.50 -13.59
N LEU A 329 -38.08 2.37 -14.21
CA LEU A 329 -39.04 1.57 -14.99
C LEU A 329 -40.25 1.18 -14.12
N SER A 330 -41.43 1.15 -14.72
CA SER A 330 -42.68 0.82 -14.01
C SER A 330 -42.63 -0.60 -13.41
N ILE A 331 -43.33 -0.82 -12.28
CA ILE A 331 -43.46 -2.15 -11.67
C ILE A 331 -44.06 -3.15 -12.68
N ARG A 332 -44.96 -2.69 -13.56
CA ARG A 332 -45.55 -3.48 -14.66
C ARG A 332 -44.48 -3.95 -15.65
N ASP A 333 -43.61 -3.06 -16.10
CA ASP A 333 -42.55 -3.38 -17.08
C ASP A 333 -41.45 -4.26 -16.46
N MET A 334 -41.02 -3.98 -15.23
CA MET A 334 -40.09 -4.85 -14.52
C MET A 334 -40.69 -6.24 -14.24
N SER A 335 -42.02 -6.33 -14.05
CA SER A 335 -42.73 -7.62 -14.00
C SER A 335 -42.76 -8.34 -15.35
N LYS A 336 -42.90 -7.64 -16.49
CA LYS A 336 -42.71 -8.24 -17.83
C LYS A 336 -41.31 -8.84 -17.99
N LEU A 337 -40.27 -8.13 -17.54
CA LEU A 337 -38.87 -8.60 -17.60
C LEU A 337 -38.61 -9.83 -16.70
N LEU A 338 -39.14 -9.84 -15.48
CA LEU A 338 -39.10 -11.00 -14.58
C LEU A 338 -39.87 -12.21 -15.15
N HIS A 339 -41.04 -11.97 -15.75
CA HIS A 339 -41.84 -12.99 -16.42
C HIS A 339 -41.11 -13.56 -17.65
N GLN A 340 -40.41 -12.73 -18.43
CA GLN A 340 -39.57 -13.17 -19.55
C GLN A 340 -38.41 -14.05 -19.07
N HIS A 341 -37.71 -13.67 -17.99
CA HIS A 341 -36.68 -14.52 -17.37
C HIS A 341 -37.26 -15.90 -16.98
N ALA A 342 -38.41 -15.93 -16.29
CA ALA A 342 -39.06 -17.19 -15.91
C ALA A 342 -39.47 -18.05 -17.13
N GLN A 343 -39.98 -17.44 -18.21
CA GLN A 343 -40.29 -18.14 -19.46
C GLN A 343 -39.05 -18.70 -20.16
N ASN A 344 -37.95 -17.94 -20.22
CA ASN A 344 -36.70 -18.42 -20.83
C ASN A 344 -36.10 -19.57 -20.01
N LEU A 345 -36.18 -19.49 -18.68
CA LEU A 345 -35.76 -20.55 -17.77
C LEU A 345 -36.55 -21.85 -18.00
N GLU A 346 -37.88 -21.77 -18.10
CA GLU A 346 -38.75 -22.92 -18.39
C GLU A 346 -38.42 -23.56 -19.75
N LYS A 347 -38.26 -22.74 -20.80
CA LYS A 347 -37.89 -23.20 -22.15
C LYS A 347 -36.53 -23.92 -22.17
N ALA A 348 -35.56 -23.46 -21.36
CA ALA A 348 -34.29 -24.16 -21.20
C ALA A 348 -34.44 -25.49 -20.45
N MET A 349 -35.27 -25.55 -19.39
CA MET A 349 -35.52 -26.81 -18.66
C MET A 349 -36.22 -27.86 -19.54
N ILE A 350 -37.18 -27.46 -20.38
CA ILE A 350 -37.83 -28.34 -21.35
C ILE A 350 -36.81 -28.85 -22.38
N ALA A 351 -35.99 -27.97 -22.97
CA ALA A 351 -34.97 -28.36 -23.95
C ALA A 351 -33.94 -29.36 -23.37
N ILE A 352 -33.59 -29.23 -22.09
CA ILE A 352 -32.75 -30.19 -21.36
C ILE A 352 -33.50 -31.52 -21.16
N SER A 353 -34.79 -31.49 -20.80
CA SER A 353 -35.61 -32.70 -20.66
C SER A 353 -35.80 -33.47 -21.96
N ASP A 354 -35.91 -32.78 -23.10
CA ASP A 354 -36.05 -33.39 -24.42
C ASP A 354 -34.71 -33.89 -24.99
N SER A 355 -33.59 -33.28 -24.57
CA SER A 355 -32.26 -33.56 -25.14
C SER A 355 -31.47 -34.67 -24.44
N PHE A 356 -31.73 -34.93 -23.16
CA PHE A 356 -30.92 -35.80 -22.30
C PHE A 356 -31.71 -37.00 -21.74
N PRO A 357 -31.04 -38.05 -21.22
CA PRO A 357 -31.73 -39.21 -20.64
C PRO A 357 -32.68 -38.84 -19.50
N SER A 358 -33.84 -39.51 -19.43
CA SER A 358 -34.86 -39.28 -18.41
C SER A 358 -34.38 -39.63 -16.98
N GLU A 359 -35.11 -39.16 -15.96
CA GLU A 359 -34.74 -39.36 -14.55
C GLU A 359 -34.57 -40.85 -14.19
N GLU A 360 -35.46 -41.71 -14.73
CA GLU A 360 -35.49 -43.18 -14.55
C GLU A 360 -34.37 -43.93 -15.29
N SER A 361 -33.56 -43.25 -16.12
CA SER A 361 -32.51 -43.91 -16.88
C SER A 361 -31.35 -44.38 -15.98
N ASN A 362 -30.78 -45.55 -16.30
CA ASN A 362 -29.56 -46.08 -15.67
C ASN A 362 -28.28 -45.34 -16.14
N SER A 363 -28.41 -44.14 -16.71
CA SER A 363 -27.29 -43.26 -16.99
C SER A 363 -26.76 -42.65 -15.69
N ILE A 364 -25.47 -42.32 -15.64
CA ILE A 364 -24.86 -41.59 -14.52
C ILE A 364 -25.48 -40.18 -14.43
N PHE A 365 -25.76 -39.57 -15.58
CA PHE A 365 -26.38 -38.25 -15.72
C PHE A 365 -27.70 -38.35 -16.47
N SER A 366 -28.72 -37.70 -15.92
CA SER A 366 -30.03 -37.50 -16.52
C SER A 366 -30.26 -36.00 -16.78
N CYS A 367 -31.41 -35.66 -17.36
CA CYS A 367 -31.89 -34.29 -17.45
C CYS A 367 -31.91 -33.56 -16.09
N VAL A 368 -31.98 -34.26 -14.95
CA VAL A 368 -31.98 -33.65 -13.61
C VAL A 368 -30.64 -33.02 -13.25
N GLU A 369 -29.54 -33.76 -13.44
CA GLU A 369 -28.20 -33.23 -13.15
C GLU A 369 -27.84 -32.08 -14.11
N PHE A 370 -28.25 -32.17 -15.38
CA PHE A 370 -28.03 -31.10 -16.35
C PHE A 370 -28.88 -29.86 -16.10
N ALA A 371 -30.14 -30.03 -15.68
CA ALA A 371 -30.95 -28.93 -15.19
C ALA A 371 -30.26 -28.24 -14.01
N LEU A 372 -29.81 -29.00 -13.00
CA LEU A 372 -29.07 -28.42 -11.86
C LEU A 372 -27.85 -27.62 -12.31
N VAL A 373 -26.99 -28.18 -13.18
CA VAL A 373 -25.77 -27.51 -13.67
C VAL A 373 -26.07 -26.21 -14.43
N VAL A 374 -27.12 -26.17 -15.24
CA VAL A 374 -27.52 -24.94 -15.95
C VAL A 374 -28.12 -23.91 -14.98
N LEU A 375 -28.90 -24.33 -13.98
CA LEU A 375 -29.49 -23.46 -12.98
C LEU A 375 -28.43 -22.81 -12.06
N THR A 376 -27.46 -23.58 -11.55
CA THR A 376 -26.30 -23.08 -10.77
C THR A 376 -25.38 -22.18 -11.60
N GLN A 377 -25.13 -22.54 -12.86
CA GLN A 377 -24.31 -21.71 -13.76
C GLN A 377 -25.00 -20.36 -14.01
N HIS A 378 -26.31 -20.34 -14.28
CA HIS A 378 -27.06 -19.10 -14.44
C HIS A 378 -27.13 -18.27 -13.16
N ILE A 379 -27.27 -18.91 -11.98
CA ILE A 379 -27.16 -18.21 -10.69
C ILE A 379 -25.81 -17.49 -10.59
N LYS A 380 -24.69 -18.14 -10.91
CA LYS A 380 -23.37 -17.52 -10.82
C LYS A 380 -23.17 -16.41 -11.85
N THR A 381 -23.07 -16.76 -13.13
CA THR A 381 -22.57 -15.86 -14.19
C THR A 381 -23.66 -14.96 -14.77
N GLY A 382 -24.91 -15.42 -14.69
CA GLY A 382 -26.09 -14.59 -14.96
C GLY A 382 -26.38 -13.66 -13.79
N LEU A 383 -26.82 -14.19 -12.65
CA LEU A 383 -27.49 -13.39 -11.63
C LEU A 383 -26.54 -12.77 -10.58
N CYS A 384 -25.64 -13.55 -9.97
CA CYS A 384 -24.81 -13.10 -8.85
C CYS A 384 -23.72 -12.11 -9.30
N GLU A 385 -22.97 -12.46 -10.35
CA GLU A 385 -21.95 -11.58 -10.94
C GLU A 385 -22.58 -10.28 -11.44
N ASN A 386 -23.69 -10.35 -12.21
CA ASN A 386 -24.32 -9.14 -12.75
C ASN A 386 -24.99 -8.25 -11.70
N TYR A 387 -25.46 -8.80 -10.58
CA TYR A 387 -25.92 -7.97 -9.44
C TYR A 387 -24.77 -7.17 -8.84
N ILE A 388 -23.62 -7.81 -8.60
CA ILE A 388 -22.42 -7.15 -8.07
C ILE A 388 -21.91 -6.09 -9.06
N ASP A 389 -21.83 -6.43 -10.35
CA ASP A 389 -21.49 -5.49 -11.43
C ASP A 389 -22.44 -4.27 -11.45
N SER A 390 -23.75 -4.50 -11.27
CA SER A 390 -24.77 -3.44 -11.25
C SER A 390 -24.62 -2.52 -10.04
N MET A 391 -24.26 -3.06 -8.87
CA MET A 391 -24.02 -2.25 -7.66
C MET A 391 -22.74 -1.42 -7.79
N ASP A 392 -21.64 -1.99 -8.30
CA ASP A 392 -20.39 -1.26 -8.49
C ASP A 392 -20.46 -0.30 -9.72
N TYR A 393 -21.36 -0.54 -10.69
CA TYR A 393 -21.74 0.43 -11.73
C TYR A 393 -22.33 1.71 -11.14
N VAL A 394 -23.21 1.63 -10.13
CA VAL A 394 -23.81 2.81 -9.49
C VAL A 394 -22.74 3.73 -8.88
N GLU A 395 -21.65 3.17 -8.33
CA GLU A 395 -20.49 3.97 -7.90
C GLU A 395 -19.71 4.57 -9.07
N SER A 396 -19.45 3.79 -10.13
CA SER A 396 -18.74 4.27 -11.31
C SER A 396 -19.51 5.36 -12.08
N MET A 397 -20.85 5.32 -12.01
CA MET A 397 -21.76 6.37 -12.46
C MET A 397 -21.59 7.64 -11.63
N MET A 398 -21.58 7.55 -10.29
CA MET A 398 -21.36 8.71 -9.42
C MET A 398 -19.95 9.31 -9.57
N GLU A 399 -18.90 8.50 -9.73
CA GLU A 399 -17.54 9.00 -9.99
C GLU A 399 -17.48 9.73 -11.34
N ALA A 400 -18.11 9.20 -12.39
CA ALA A 400 -18.18 9.86 -13.69
C ALA A 400 -19.00 11.17 -13.67
N GLN A 401 -20.13 11.20 -12.95
CA GLN A 401 -20.93 12.42 -12.76
C GLN A 401 -20.12 13.52 -12.04
N LEU A 402 -19.35 13.16 -11.00
CA LEU A 402 -18.45 14.09 -10.31
C LEU A 402 -17.31 14.58 -11.23
N ILE A 403 -16.70 13.68 -12.01
CA ILE A 403 -15.66 14.04 -13.00
C ILE A 403 -16.23 14.98 -14.07
N ALA A 404 -17.47 14.79 -14.52
CA ALA A 404 -18.13 15.66 -15.48
C ALA A 404 -18.43 17.05 -14.89
N ALA A 405 -18.92 17.12 -13.65
CA ALA A 405 -19.20 18.38 -12.95
C ALA A 405 -17.93 19.21 -12.65
N VAL A 406 -16.81 18.55 -12.32
CA VAL A 406 -15.51 19.18 -12.05
C VAL A 406 -14.70 19.43 -13.33
N GLY A 407 -15.01 18.72 -14.41
CA GLY A 407 -14.25 18.72 -15.68
C GLY A 407 -12.92 17.95 -15.61
N LYS A 408 -12.58 17.34 -14.46
CA LYS A 408 -11.32 16.60 -14.24
C LYS A 408 -11.50 15.58 -13.10
N ARG A 409 -10.81 14.44 -13.16
CA ARG A 409 -10.58 13.59 -11.98
C ARG A 409 -9.58 14.27 -11.04
N LEU A 410 -9.92 14.34 -9.75
CA LEU A 410 -9.11 14.99 -8.72
C LEU A 410 -8.07 14.03 -8.13
N ASN A 411 -6.83 14.49 -8.03
CA ASN A 411 -5.73 13.78 -7.37
C ASN A 411 -5.25 14.57 -6.13
N SER A 412 -4.39 13.97 -5.29
CA SER A 412 -3.88 14.62 -4.07
C SER A 412 -3.21 15.97 -4.35
N ASP A 413 -2.45 16.09 -5.43
CA ASP A 413 -1.74 17.33 -5.79
C ASP A 413 -2.69 18.48 -6.21
N ASP A 414 -3.87 18.15 -6.77
CA ASP A 414 -4.91 19.15 -7.09
C ASP A 414 -5.53 19.71 -5.81
N LEU A 415 -5.80 18.82 -4.85
CA LEU A 415 -6.36 19.20 -3.56
C LEU A 415 -5.35 19.99 -2.73
N ASP A 416 -4.07 19.59 -2.71
CA ASP A 416 -2.99 20.38 -2.09
C ASP A 416 -2.87 21.78 -2.72
N ALA A 417 -3.04 21.92 -4.03
CA ALA A 417 -3.06 23.22 -4.70
C ALA A 417 -4.28 24.07 -4.29
N TYR A 418 -5.46 23.46 -4.20
CA TYR A 418 -6.67 24.12 -3.70
C TYR A 418 -6.50 24.58 -2.24
N ILE A 419 -5.96 23.73 -1.35
CA ILE A 419 -5.74 24.03 0.06
C ILE A 419 -4.70 25.15 0.22
N LYS A 420 -3.60 25.15 -0.55
CA LYS A 420 -2.63 26.26 -0.59
C LYS A 420 -3.33 27.59 -0.92
N PHE A 421 -4.23 27.62 -1.92
CA PHE A 421 -5.01 28.80 -2.29
C PHE A 421 -6.03 29.21 -1.21
N ASN A 422 -6.82 28.27 -0.70
CA ASN A 422 -7.87 28.53 0.27
C ASN A 422 -7.32 28.99 1.62
N ASN A 423 -6.22 28.40 2.10
CA ASN A 423 -5.53 28.84 3.31
C ASN A 423 -4.90 30.24 3.16
N ALA A 424 -4.45 30.61 1.95
CA ALA A 424 -3.99 31.97 1.67
C ALA A 424 -5.13 32.99 1.68
N ARG A 425 -6.34 32.58 1.29
CA ARG A 425 -7.58 33.37 1.38
C ARG A 425 -8.02 33.54 2.84
N ILE A 426 -8.39 32.45 3.52
CA ILE A 426 -9.09 32.45 4.82
C ILE A 426 -8.20 32.85 6.01
N LEU A 427 -6.94 32.40 6.06
CA LEU A 427 -6.17 32.42 7.31
C LEU A 427 -5.29 33.68 7.48
N SER A 428 -5.18 34.15 8.72
CA SER A 428 -4.22 35.17 9.18
C SER A 428 -3.53 34.72 10.47
N PRO A 429 -2.19 34.57 10.50
CA PRO A 429 -1.26 34.68 9.38
C PRO A 429 -1.34 33.45 8.46
N THR A 430 -1.29 33.70 7.15
CA THR A 430 -1.26 32.64 6.12
C THR A 430 -0.05 31.70 6.30
N PRO A 431 -0.16 30.40 5.98
CA PRO A 431 1.01 29.53 5.80
C PRO A 431 2.01 30.15 4.83
N LYS A 432 3.30 29.95 5.08
CA LYS A 432 4.41 30.41 4.22
C LYS A 432 5.29 29.23 3.81
N PRO A 433 5.91 29.26 2.62
CA PRO A 433 6.86 28.23 2.23
C PRO A 433 8.03 28.17 3.23
N PHE A 434 8.43 26.96 3.63
CA PHE A 434 9.62 26.73 4.44
C PHE A 434 10.85 26.95 3.56
N SER A 435 11.28 28.21 3.48
CA SER A 435 12.43 28.68 2.71
C SER A 435 13.03 29.86 3.47
N HIS A 436 13.92 29.55 4.41
CA HIS A 436 14.55 30.53 5.30
C HIS A 436 15.89 31.00 4.73
N ALA A 437 16.07 32.32 4.65
CA ALA A 437 17.30 32.94 4.17
C ALA A 437 18.21 33.25 5.36
N ILE A 438 19.31 32.51 5.48
CA ILE A 438 20.24 32.61 6.60
C ILE A 438 21.05 33.90 6.45
N SER A 439 20.71 34.96 7.20
CA SER A 439 21.39 36.26 7.12
C SER A 439 21.57 36.91 8.49
N ARG A 440 22.43 37.93 8.57
CA ARG A 440 22.36 38.94 9.64
C ARG A 440 21.39 40.06 9.25
N PRO A 441 20.90 40.87 10.20
CA PRO A 441 20.28 42.15 9.90
C PRO A 441 21.16 42.99 8.96
N ASN A 442 20.52 43.67 8.01
CA ASN A 442 21.14 44.53 6.98
C ASN A 442 22.20 43.87 6.07
N HIS A 443 22.31 42.53 6.08
CA HIS A 443 23.31 41.79 5.29
C HIS A 443 22.68 40.92 4.19
N THR A 444 23.49 40.54 3.19
CA THR A 444 23.11 39.52 2.22
C THR A 444 23.12 38.11 2.86
N PRO A 445 22.24 37.19 2.43
CA PRO A 445 22.15 35.88 3.06
C PRO A 445 23.34 34.97 2.71
N VAL A 446 23.92 34.37 3.74
CA VAL A 446 25.01 33.38 3.74
C VAL A 446 24.57 32.08 3.05
N GLY A 447 23.28 31.73 3.19
CA GLY A 447 22.70 30.53 2.60
C GLY A 447 21.17 30.52 2.61
N LEU A 448 20.61 29.39 2.21
CA LEU A 448 19.17 29.09 2.24
C LEU A 448 18.97 27.73 2.91
N LEU A 449 17.98 27.63 3.78
CA LEU A 449 17.44 26.38 4.32
C LEU A 449 15.99 26.22 3.85
N SER A 450 15.69 25.14 3.14
CA SER A 450 14.34 24.78 2.72
C SER A 450 14.02 23.32 3.07
N ILE A 451 12.73 22.98 3.07
CA ILE A 451 12.27 21.58 3.06
C ILE A 451 11.45 21.42 1.79
N GLU A 452 11.93 20.58 0.86
CA GLU A 452 11.43 20.47 -0.52
C GLU A 452 10.91 19.05 -0.77
N ARG A 453 9.81 18.92 -1.53
CA ARG A 453 9.30 17.61 -1.96
C ARG A 453 10.28 17.01 -2.98
N ALA A 454 10.66 15.75 -2.79
CA ALA A 454 11.75 15.12 -3.54
C ALA A 454 11.33 14.63 -4.93
N ASP A 455 10.03 14.36 -5.12
CA ASP A 455 9.50 13.68 -6.31
C ASP A 455 9.14 14.68 -7.45
N SER A 456 9.18 15.98 -7.21
CA SER A 456 8.75 17.02 -8.16
C SER A 456 9.90 17.57 -9.02
N THR A 457 9.69 17.67 -10.33
CA THR A 457 10.63 18.31 -11.28
C THR A 457 10.79 19.82 -11.11
N LYS A 458 10.00 20.42 -10.20
CA LYS A 458 10.14 21.77 -9.67
C LYS A 458 10.50 21.67 -8.19
N THR A 459 11.36 22.55 -7.71
CA THR A 459 11.68 22.69 -6.28
C THR A 459 10.51 23.35 -5.53
N GLU A 460 9.51 22.56 -5.14
CA GLU A 460 8.41 23.04 -4.28
C GLU A 460 8.75 22.82 -2.80
N SER A 461 8.87 23.93 -2.07
CA SER A 461 8.99 23.89 -0.61
C SER A 461 7.65 23.59 0.06
N ILE A 462 7.67 22.87 1.18
CA ILE A 462 6.49 22.67 2.03
C ILE A 462 5.97 24.01 2.55
N TYR A 463 4.68 24.09 2.88
CA TYR A 463 4.08 25.26 3.54
C TYR A 463 3.95 25.01 5.04
N SER A 464 4.32 25.99 5.86
CA SER A 464 4.26 25.92 7.31
C SER A 464 3.62 27.18 7.92
N HIS A 465 2.93 27.02 9.03
CA HIS A 465 2.64 28.15 9.92
C HIS A 465 3.91 28.42 10.74
N SER A 466 4.40 29.66 10.75
CA SER A 466 5.60 30.03 11.51
C SER A 466 5.32 31.15 12.51
N ARG A 467 5.86 31.00 13.73
CA ARG A 467 5.79 31.96 14.83
C ARG A 467 7.17 32.11 15.47
N TYR A 468 7.65 33.35 15.61
CA TYR A 468 8.80 33.66 16.47
C TYR A 468 8.39 33.51 17.94
N VAL A 469 9.19 32.78 18.71
CA VAL A 469 8.97 32.47 20.13
C VAL A 469 10.26 32.68 20.91
N ASN A 470 10.15 32.86 22.23
CA ASN A 470 11.29 32.92 23.15
C ASN A 470 12.40 33.90 22.70
N VAL A 471 12.02 35.03 22.10
CA VAL A 471 12.95 35.96 21.42
C VAL A 471 13.92 36.57 22.43
N GLY A 472 15.22 36.43 22.18
CA GLY A 472 16.27 36.88 23.10
C GLY A 472 16.60 35.89 24.23
N SER A 473 15.94 34.73 24.30
CA SER A 473 16.35 33.65 25.20
C SER A 473 17.47 32.79 24.60
N GLN A 474 18.23 32.15 25.48
CA GLN A 474 19.33 31.28 25.13
C GLN A 474 18.85 29.81 25.00
N PHE A 475 19.56 29.01 24.22
CA PHE A 475 19.39 27.56 24.15
C PHE A 475 20.74 26.86 24.12
N HIS A 476 20.77 25.56 24.43
CA HIS A 476 22.01 24.81 24.59
C HIS A 476 22.08 23.57 23.70
N ILE A 477 23.29 23.26 23.22
CA ILE A 477 23.61 22.04 22.47
C ILE A 477 24.79 21.34 23.16
N PRO A 478 24.64 20.09 23.65
CA PRO A 478 25.77 19.30 24.14
C PRO A 478 26.58 18.76 22.95
N LEU A 479 27.87 19.09 22.88
CA LEU A 479 28.79 18.49 21.89
C LEU A 479 29.33 17.14 22.38
N ASN A 480 29.60 17.03 23.68
CA ASN A 480 30.06 15.83 24.35
C ASN A 480 29.60 15.85 25.82
N ALA A 481 30.09 14.93 26.67
CA ALA A 481 29.66 14.82 28.08
C ALA A 481 30.16 15.96 29.00
N ALA A 482 31.09 16.80 28.54
CA ALA A 482 31.66 17.93 29.27
C ALA A 482 31.40 19.29 28.60
N THR A 483 31.46 19.39 27.26
CA THR A 483 31.18 20.64 26.54
C THR A 483 29.67 20.81 26.26
N LEU A 484 29.07 21.80 26.92
CA LEU A 484 27.76 22.35 26.59
C LEU A 484 27.95 23.72 25.92
N VAL A 485 27.45 23.90 24.69
CA VAL A 485 27.53 25.17 23.97
C VAL A 485 26.25 25.96 24.14
N GLU A 486 26.40 27.20 24.61
CA GLU A 486 25.34 28.20 24.75
C GLU A 486 25.16 29.01 23.47
N LEU A 487 23.91 29.16 23.02
CA LEU A 487 23.53 29.77 21.76
C LEU A 487 22.50 30.88 22.02
N GLU A 488 22.86 32.11 21.65
CA GLU A 488 21.98 33.27 21.68
C GLU A 488 21.41 33.46 20.26
N GLY A 489 20.09 33.45 20.12
CA GLY A 489 19.49 33.35 18.79
C GLY A 489 17.97 33.45 18.74
N ASN A 490 17.46 33.61 17.52
CA ASN A 490 16.01 33.59 17.26
C ASN A 490 15.49 32.16 17.29
N GLN A 491 14.40 31.90 18.02
CA GLN A 491 13.72 30.61 18.02
C GLN A 491 12.40 30.74 17.23
N VAL A 492 12.16 29.81 16.30
CA VAL A 492 11.01 29.84 15.39
C VAL A 492 10.30 28.49 15.47
N LEU A 493 9.04 28.51 15.90
CA LEU A 493 8.15 27.36 15.84
C LEU A 493 7.53 27.28 14.44
N HIS A 494 7.68 26.13 13.79
CA HIS A 494 7.07 25.79 12.50
C HIS A 494 6.10 24.64 12.67
N GLY A 495 4.83 24.88 12.38
CA GLY A 495 3.82 23.84 12.19
C GLY A 495 3.72 23.44 10.73
N TRP A 496 3.99 22.18 10.40
CA TRP A 496 3.73 21.59 9.09
C TRP A 496 2.58 20.58 9.15
N LEU A 497 1.50 20.86 8.42
CA LEU A 497 0.41 19.92 8.17
C LEU A 497 0.63 19.27 6.79
N GLN A 498 0.58 17.94 6.74
CA GLN A 498 0.62 17.13 5.53
C GLN A 498 -0.71 16.39 5.36
N HIS A 499 -1.10 16.10 4.12
CA HIS A 499 -2.24 15.22 3.82
C HIS A 499 -1.71 13.90 3.25
N ARG A 500 -2.37 12.78 3.57
CA ARG A 500 -2.14 11.47 2.96
C ARG A 500 -3.47 10.88 2.52
N PHE A 501 -3.52 10.43 1.26
CA PHE A 501 -4.62 9.68 0.68
C PHE A 501 -4.17 8.25 0.37
N GLY A 502 -4.89 7.26 0.89
CA GLY A 502 -4.49 5.85 0.79
C GLY A 502 -3.10 5.61 1.39
N HIS A 503 -2.27 4.82 0.70
CA HIS A 503 -0.92 4.47 1.15
C HIS A 503 0.20 5.34 0.55
N GLU A 504 -0.13 6.41 -0.18
CA GLU A 504 0.87 7.25 -0.86
C GLU A 504 1.54 8.24 0.12
N THR A 505 2.85 8.07 0.34
CA THR A 505 3.67 8.98 1.15
C THR A 505 4.64 9.76 0.27
N ALA A 506 4.42 11.07 0.11
CA ALA A 506 5.34 11.94 -0.61
C ALA A 506 6.71 12.03 0.09
N ASN A 507 7.80 11.91 -0.68
CA ASN A 507 9.15 12.02 -0.15
C ASN A 507 9.55 13.49 0.02
N HIS A 508 10.29 13.80 1.08
CA HIS A 508 10.73 15.17 1.39
C HIS A 508 12.22 15.19 1.74
N ASN A 509 12.91 16.28 1.39
CA ASN A 509 14.32 16.52 1.73
C ASN A 509 14.43 17.82 2.53
N ILE A 510 15.26 17.84 3.58
CA ILE A 510 15.88 19.10 4.02
C ILE A 510 16.92 19.47 2.97
N VAL A 511 16.93 20.72 2.54
CA VAL A 511 17.80 21.25 1.51
C VAL A 511 18.53 22.47 2.06
N ALA A 512 19.85 22.35 2.21
CA ALA A 512 20.71 23.41 2.71
C ALA A 512 21.68 23.84 1.60
N ARG A 513 21.64 25.11 1.21
CA ARG A 513 22.43 25.69 0.11
C ARG A 513 23.26 26.86 0.61
N ALA A 514 24.59 26.79 0.54
CA ALA A 514 25.46 27.93 0.81
C ALA A 514 25.57 28.86 -0.41
N ARG A 515 25.86 30.15 -0.19
CA ARG A 515 26.34 31.04 -1.25
C ARG A 515 27.85 30.85 -1.49
N GLN A 516 28.39 31.52 -2.50
CA GLN A 516 29.83 31.54 -2.76
C GLN A 516 30.55 32.27 -1.62
N PHE A 517 31.75 31.79 -1.22
CA PHE A 517 32.56 32.40 -0.14
C PHE A 517 31.81 32.60 1.19
N SER A 518 30.81 31.76 1.42
CA SER A 518 29.88 31.81 2.55
C SER A 518 29.83 30.44 3.20
N ALA A 519 29.75 30.37 4.53
CA ALA A 519 29.75 29.12 5.29
C ALA A 519 28.89 29.23 6.56
N PHE A 520 28.17 28.16 6.89
CA PHE A 520 27.41 28.00 8.12
C PHE A 520 27.42 26.55 8.59
N VAL A 521 27.20 26.32 9.89
CA VAL A 521 26.98 24.97 10.43
C VAL A 521 25.47 24.70 10.49
N LEU A 522 25.06 23.54 9.98
CA LEU A 522 23.72 22.99 10.11
C LEU A 522 23.74 21.86 11.14
N ILE A 523 22.84 21.90 12.12
CA ILE A 523 22.71 20.90 13.18
C ILE A 523 21.27 20.39 13.20
N LEU A 524 21.08 19.07 13.18
CA LEU A 524 19.78 18.39 13.11
C LEU A 524 19.61 17.48 14.33
N GLY A 525 18.49 17.60 15.04
CA GLY A 525 18.30 16.97 16.34
C GLY A 525 16.84 16.90 16.81
N ARG A 526 16.65 16.72 18.12
CA ARG A 526 15.35 16.77 18.79
C ARG A 526 15.40 17.64 20.04
N MET A 527 14.30 18.32 20.35
CA MET A 527 14.17 19.02 21.62
C MET A 527 13.94 17.99 22.73
N THR A 528 14.84 17.94 23.72
CA THR A 528 14.73 17.04 24.89
C THR A 528 14.29 17.77 26.16
N ALA A 529 14.48 19.09 26.19
CA ALA A 529 14.00 20.02 27.21
C ALA A 529 13.63 21.35 26.53
N PRO A 530 12.95 22.30 27.23
CA PRO A 530 12.49 23.55 26.61
C PRO A 530 13.59 24.37 25.91
N THR A 531 14.81 24.34 26.45
CA THR A 531 15.99 25.08 25.98
C THR A 531 17.13 24.18 25.54
N THR A 532 16.90 22.88 25.28
CA THR A 532 17.98 21.92 24.94
C THR A 532 17.66 21.12 23.69
N LEU A 533 18.55 21.22 22.70
CA LEU A 533 18.51 20.45 21.45
C LEU A 533 19.56 19.34 21.50
N GLU A 534 19.14 18.07 21.45
CA GLU A 534 20.03 16.92 21.34
C GLU A 534 20.46 16.72 19.87
N PRO A 535 21.75 16.90 19.52
CA PRO A 535 22.21 16.92 18.13
C PRO A 535 22.45 15.50 17.60
N GLN A 536 21.59 15.03 16.71
CA GLN A 536 21.74 13.72 16.05
C GLN A 536 22.79 13.78 14.94
N HIS A 537 22.72 14.79 14.08
CA HIS A 537 23.61 14.99 12.95
C HIS A 537 24.05 16.46 12.82
N ALA A 538 25.21 16.71 12.22
CA ALA A 538 25.66 18.06 11.88
C ALA A 538 26.53 18.03 10.61
N THR A 539 26.64 19.17 9.92
CA THR A 539 27.56 19.35 8.78
C THR A 539 27.86 20.84 8.53
N ILE A 540 29.02 21.12 7.95
CA ILE A 540 29.44 22.46 7.53
C ILE A 540 29.06 22.64 6.06
N VAL A 541 28.19 23.60 5.74
CA VAL A 541 27.74 23.90 4.38
C VAL A 541 28.43 25.17 3.89
N GLN A 542 29.22 25.09 2.81
CA GLN A 542 30.09 26.19 2.38
C GLN A 542 30.27 26.29 0.86
N ASN A 543 30.62 27.48 0.33
CA ASN A 543 31.12 27.69 -1.03
C ASN A 543 30.26 27.10 -2.18
N LYS A 544 28.95 27.38 -2.19
CA LYS A 544 27.95 26.76 -3.11
C LYS A 544 27.73 25.26 -2.92
N ASP A 545 28.17 24.66 -1.81
CA ASP A 545 27.66 23.34 -1.41
C ASP A 545 26.13 23.37 -1.31
N GLU A 546 25.49 22.36 -1.89
CA GLU A 546 24.11 21.98 -1.64
C GLU A 546 24.09 20.60 -0.97
N VAL A 547 23.39 20.48 0.16
CA VAL A 547 23.20 19.21 0.88
C VAL A 547 21.72 18.88 0.91
N LEU A 548 21.38 17.70 0.39
CA LEU A 548 20.04 17.12 0.35
C LEU A 548 19.96 15.97 1.36
N ILE A 549 19.15 16.15 2.39
CA ILE A 549 19.01 15.21 3.53
C ILE A 549 17.57 14.68 3.52
N PRO A 550 17.32 13.44 3.05
CA PRO A 550 15.98 12.89 2.99
C PRO A 550 15.34 12.75 4.37
N LEU A 551 14.06 13.08 4.47
CA LEU A 551 13.23 12.95 5.67
C LEU A 551 12.43 11.64 5.62
N LEU A 552 12.65 10.81 6.63
CA LEU A 552 11.83 9.65 6.93
C LEU A 552 10.66 10.12 7.81
N VAL A 553 9.45 10.00 7.27
CA VAL A 553 8.20 10.47 7.86
C VAL A 553 7.52 9.29 8.55
N SER A 554 7.24 9.37 9.85
CA SER A 554 6.70 8.27 10.66
C SER A 554 5.50 8.74 11.48
N GLU A 555 4.29 8.41 11.02
CA GLU A 555 3.02 8.70 11.70
C GLU A 555 2.87 7.90 13.01
N LEU A 556 2.19 8.48 14.00
CA LEU A 556 1.76 7.80 15.23
C LEU A 556 0.24 7.50 15.21
N PRO A 557 -0.26 6.54 16.01
CA PRO A 557 -1.70 6.35 16.20
C PRO A 557 -2.36 7.61 16.79
N THR A 558 -3.61 7.90 16.44
CA THR A 558 -4.34 9.05 17.00
C THR A 558 -4.55 8.86 18.51
N ALA A 559 -4.84 9.95 19.25
CA ALA A 559 -5.12 9.86 20.69
C ALA A 559 -6.28 8.88 20.98
N LYS A 560 -7.35 8.94 20.18
CA LYS A 560 -8.53 8.06 20.28
C LYS A 560 -8.20 6.60 19.96
N GLU A 561 -7.57 6.32 18.82
CA GLU A 561 -7.15 4.96 18.44
C GLU A 561 -6.29 4.30 19.52
N PHE A 562 -5.33 5.06 20.06
CA PHE A 562 -4.44 4.59 21.12
C PHE A 562 -5.21 4.33 22.42
N LYS A 563 -6.10 5.25 22.82
CA LYS A 563 -6.97 5.09 23.99
C LYS A 563 -7.84 3.84 23.87
N ASP A 564 -8.40 3.59 22.69
CA ASP A 564 -9.21 2.40 22.39
C ASP A 564 -8.37 1.11 22.39
N ALA A 565 -7.19 1.13 21.76
CA ALA A 565 -6.26 0.00 21.77
C ALA A 565 -5.79 -0.41 23.17
N ILE A 566 -5.62 0.55 24.10
CA ILE A 566 -5.21 0.24 25.48
C ILE A 566 -6.37 -0.14 26.41
N LYS A 567 -7.65 0.02 26.02
CA LYS A 567 -8.82 -0.35 26.86
C LYS A 567 -8.80 -1.83 27.29
N SER A 568 -8.29 -2.71 26.43
CA SER A 568 -8.20 -4.16 26.66
C SER A 568 -7.00 -4.58 27.53
N LEU A 569 -6.05 -3.68 27.79
CA LEU A 569 -4.81 -3.97 28.50
C LEU A 569 -4.98 -3.79 30.02
N SER A 570 -4.21 -4.56 30.81
CA SER A 570 -4.19 -4.41 32.28
C SER A 570 -3.67 -3.03 32.70
N PRO A 571 -4.04 -2.50 33.89
CA PRO A 571 -3.65 -1.15 34.30
C PRO A 571 -2.15 -0.85 34.27
N LYS A 572 -1.29 -1.85 34.57
CA LYS A 572 0.17 -1.70 34.46
C LYS A 572 0.64 -1.61 33.00
N GLN A 573 0.05 -2.38 32.09
CA GLN A 573 0.33 -2.29 30.66
C GLN A 573 -0.18 -0.96 30.08
N GLN A 574 -1.34 -0.46 30.53
CA GLN A 574 -1.82 0.87 30.16
C GLN A 574 -0.86 1.97 30.63
N GLN A 575 -0.36 1.90 31.87
CA GLN A 575 0.61 2.87 32.39
C GLN A 575 1.92 2.85 31.56
N PHE A 576 2.44 1.66 31.27
CA PHE A 576 3.61 1.48 30.41
C PHE A 576 3.39 2.05 28.99
N ALA A 577 2.26 1.73 28.36
CA ALA A 577 1.92 2.23 27.03
C ALA A 577 1.79 3.76 27.01
N ARG A 578 1.11 4.36 28.00
CA ARG A 578 0.97 5.83 28.11
C ARG A 578 2.32 6.52 28.29
N ALA A 579 3.21 5.96 29.12
CA ALA A 579 4.58 6.46 29.25
C ALA A 579 5.33 6.40 27.90
N PHE A 580 5.23 5.27 27.18
CA PHE A 580 5.87 5.11 25.87
C PHE A 580 5.31 6.08 24.81
N ARG A 581 3.98 6.29 24.73
CA ARG A 581 3.37 7.33 23.88
C ARG A 581 3.91 8.72 24.23
N SER A 582 4.00 9.05 25.53
CA SER A 582 4.49 10.37 25.96
C SER A 582 5.95 10.63 25.53
N MET A 583 6.78 9.59 25.50
CA MET A 583 8.15 9.63 24.97
C MET A 583 8.17 9.75 23.44
N GLN A 584 7.29 9.02 22.73
CA GLN A 584 7.16 9.12 21.27
C GLN A 584 6.73 10.53 20.84
N LEU A 585 5.76 11.15 21.53
CA LEU A 585 5.30 12.51 21.30
C LEU A 585 6.40 13.54 21.56
N ALA A 586 7.14 13.45 22.67
CA ALA A 586 8.30 14.30 22.89
C ALA A 586 9.34 14.15 21.76
N SER A 587 9.53 12.92 21.26
CA SER A 587 10.47 12.63 20.16
C SER A 587 10.00 13.08 18.76
N SER A 588 8.76 13.55 18.60
CA SER A 588 8.28 14.10 17.32
C SER A 588 8.68 15.56 17.09
N VAL A 589 9.23 16.23 18.11
CA VAL A 589 9.69 17.62 18.02
C VAL A 589 11.07 17.66 17.37
N PHE A 590 11.09 17.93 16.07
CA PHE A 590 12.32 17.97 15.27
C PHE A 590 12.97 19.35 15.35
N GLY A 591 14.28 19.41 15.65
CA GLY A 591 15.00 20.67 15.80
C GLY A 591 16.09 20.84 14.75
N VAL A 592 16.16 22.04 14.16
CA VAL A 592 17.20 22.47 13.23
C VAL A 592 17.86 23.72 13.78
N ALA A 593 19.10 23.62 14.24
CA ALA A 593 19.90 24.77 14.62
C ALA A 593 20.87 25.17 13.51
N ILE A 594 21.02 26.49 13.33
CA ILE A 594 21.87 27.12 12.32
C ILE A 594 22.86 28.01 13.06
N VAL A 595 24.15 27.88 12.77
CA VAL A 595 25.21 28.73 13.33
C VAL A 595 25.95 29.46 12.20
N GLN A 596 25.92 30.78 12.23
CA GLN A 596 26.64 31.61 11.27
C GLN A 596 28.11 31.74 11.72
N ILE A 597 29.06 31.33 10.86
CA ILE A 597 30.46 31.17 11.28
C ILE A 597 31.21 32.52 11.34
N LYS A 598 31.05 33.40 10.35
CA LYS A 598 31.78 34.69 10.31
C LYS A 598 31.64 35.55 11.59
N PRO A 599 30.43 35.79 12.14
CA PRO A 599 30.28 36.67 13.30
C PRO A 599 30.88 36.05 14.57
N GLN A 600 30.85 34.71 14.65
CA GLN A 600 31.48 33.99 15.76
C GLN A 600 33.01 34.00 15.63
N LEU A 601 33.57 33.91 14.42
CA LEU A 601 35.01 34.14 14.18
C LEU A 601 35.44 35.56 14.58
N GLU A 602 34.65 36.58 14.26
CA GLU A 602 34.90 37.97 14.69
C GLU A 602 34.96 38.07 16.21
N SER A 603 33.95 37.52 16.91
CA SER A 603 33.90 37.49 18.38
C SER A 603 35.03 36.66 19.01
N LEU A 604 35.40 35.52 18.39
CA LEU A 604 36.46 34.63 18.88
C LEU A 604 37.85 35.27 18.79
N LEU A 605 38.10 36.02 17.71
CA LEU A 605 39.38 36.64 17.39
C LEU A 605 39.54 38.05 17.99
N GLY A 606 38.52 38.60 18.64
CA GLY A 606 38.54 39.95 19.22
C GLY A 606 38.41 41.08 18.18
N LEU A 607 37.84 40.78 17.01
CA LEU A 607 37.62 41.74 15.93
C LEU A 607 36.28 42.49 16.13
N PRO A 608 36.17 43.76 15.69
CA PRO A 608 34.88 44.43 15.53
C PRO A 608 33.95 43.67 14.56
N PRO A 609 32.62 43.80 14.69
CA PRO A 609 31.68 43.19 13.74
C PRO A 609 31.91 43.68 12.30
N ASP A 610 31.63 42.80 11.34
CA ASP A 610 31.71 43.02 9.89
C ASP A 610 33.15 43.27 9.36
N SER A 611 34.17 43.02 10.18
CA SER A 611 35.58 43.12 9.81
C SER A 611 36.03 42.06 8.80
N LEU A 612 35.44 40.86 8.82
CA LEU A 612 35.82 39.74 7.95
C LEU A 612 35.09 39.75 6.59
N ASP A 613 34.11 40.62 6.36
CA ASP A 613 33.31 40.56 5.13
C ASP A 613 34.04 40.96 3.86
N LYS A 614 35.05 41.82 3.97
CA LYS A 614 35.98 42.15 2.86
C LYS A 614 37.13 41.13 2.74
N GLU A 615 37.33 40.29 3.76
CA GLU A 615 38.53 39.48 3.94
C GLU A 615 38.29 38.02 3.60
N MET A 616 37.92 37.81 2.33
CA MET A 616 37.52 36.51 1.79
C MET A 616 38.60 35.43 1.95
N LYS A 617 39.87 35.76 1.64
CA LYS A 617 40.98 34.80 1.78
C LYS A 617 41.23 34.46 3.25
N LEU A 618 41.31 35.46 4.12
CA LEU A 618 41.51 35.26 5.56
C LEU A 618 40.41 34.35 6.15
N THR A 619 39.16 34.53 5.74
CA THR A 619 38.04 33.68 6.16
C THR A 619 38.21 32.22 5.71
N GLN A 620 38.73 31.99 4.49
CA GLN A 620 39.03 30.64 4.00
C GLN A 620 40.25 30.04 4.72
N ASP A 621 41.34 30.78 4.87
CA ASP A 621 42.54 30.35 5.57
C ASP A 621 42.20 29.96 7.04
N LEU A 622 41.39 30.77 7.74
CA LEU A 622 40.89 30.47 9.09
C LEU A 622 40.03 29.20 9.15
N MET A 623 39.11 29.01 8.20
CA MET A 623 38.29 27.79 8.13
C MET A 623 39.16 26.54 7.98
N THR A 624 40.20 26.59 7.14
CA THR A 624 41.16 25.49 6.98
C THR A 624 41.95 25.24 8.27
N LEU A 625 42.42 26.30 8.95
CA LEU A 625 43.16 26.17 10.22
C LEU A 625 42.34 25.53 11.34
N PHE A 626 41.05 25.86 11.47
CA PHE A 626 40.19 25.27 12.51
C PHE A 626 39.65 23.88 12.14
N VAL A 627 39.31 23.61 10.87
CA VAL A 627 38.66 22.34 10.46
C VAL A 627 39.66 21.26 10.03
N GLU A 628 40.76 21.62 9.36
CA GLU A 628 41.74 20.62 8.87
C GLU A 628 42.97 20.49 9.78
N PHE A 629 43.38 21.58 10.44
CA PHE A 629 44.59 21.62 11.27
C PHE A 629 44.34 21.75 12.78
N GLN A 630 43.07 21.88 13.20
CA GLN A 630 42.63 21.97 14.61
C GLN A 630 43.45 22.96 15.46
N VAL A 631 43.85 24.10 14.90
CA VAL A 631 44.73 25.08 15.58
C VAL A 631 43.96 25.83 16.67
N PRO A 632 44.48 25.93 17.91
CA PRO A 632 43.85 26.69 18.99
C PRO A 632 43.65 28.18 18.66
N SER A 633 42.48 28.73 19.04
CA SER A 633 42.11 30.13 18.79
C SER A 633 43.13 31.16 19.27
N ASP A 634 43.79 30.86 20.40
CA ASP A 634 44.56 31.83 21.18
C ASP A 634 45.93 32.14 20.55
N LEU A 635 46.38 31.29 19.61
CA LEU A 635 47.55 31.53 18.76
C LEU A 635 47.25 32.51 17.61
N ILE A 636 45.96 32.73 17.31
CA ILE A 636 45.50 33.49 16.14
C ILE A 636 44.81 34.80 16.56
N SER A 637 44.16 34.82 17.73
CA SER A 637 43.37 35.95 18.25
C SER A 637 44.16 37.25 18.44
N TYR A 638 43.46 38.38 18.35
CA TYR A 638 44.02 39.69 18.63
C TYR A 638 44.18 39.91 20.15
N ASN A 639 45.41 39.81 20.63
CA ASN A 639 45.75 39.94 22.05
C ASN A 639 46.34 41.35 22.39
N GLY A 640 45.88 42.41 21.71
CA GLY A 640 46.35 43.79 21.86
C GLY A 640 45.36 44.74 22.55
N ASP A 641 45.58 46.05 22.44
CA ASP A 641 44.67 47.07 23.02
C ASP A 641 43.31 47.06 22.30
N MET A 642 42.24 46.91 23.07
CA MET A 642 40.86 46.96 22.54
C MET A 642 40.52 48.29 21.86
N ARG A 643 41.29 49.37 22.10
CA ARG A 643 41.11 50.70 21.47
C ARG A 643 41.80 50.88 20.11
N SER A 644 42.61 49.93 19.63
CA SER A 644 43.19 50.01 18.27
C SER A 644 42.13 49.97 17.16
N ALA A 645 42.44 50.53 15.99
CA ALA A 645 41.50 50.58 14.87
C ALA A 645 41.18 49.17 14.32
N ALA A 646 40.03 49.03 13.66
CA ALA A 646 39.61 47.74 13.09
C ALA A 646 40.64 47.17 12.10
N GLU A 647 41.22 48.05 11.27
CA GLU A 647 42.21 47.69 10.25
C GLU A 647 43.53 47.18 10.88
N ASP A 648 44.01 47.81 11.97
CA ASP A 648 45.18 47.33 12.73
C ASP A 648 44.95 45.94 13.33
N LYS A 649 43.74 45.69 13.83
CA LYS A 649 43.36 44.40 14.44
C LYS A 649 43.34 43.29 13.39
N VAL A 650 42.69 43.54 12.25
CA VAL A 650 42.67 42.62 11.11
C VAL A 650 44.09 42.38 10.56
N PHE A 651 44.94 43.41 10.50
CA PHE A 651 46.33 43.26 10.03
C PHE A 651 47.14 42.29 10.91
N ARG A 652 47.08 42.42 12.25
CA ARG A 652 47.80 41.49 13.14
C ARG A 652 47.25 40.07 13.08
N VAL A 653 45.92 39.90 12.95
CA VAL A 653 45.32 38.56 12.77
C VAL A 653 45.78 37.93 11.44
N LYS A 654 45.90 38.71 10.35
CA LYS A 654 46.50 38.22 9.09
C LYS A 654 47.96 37.80 9.26
N GLU A 655 48.75 38.55 10.02
CA GLU A 655 50.15 38.23 10.30
C GLU A 655 50.28 36.91 11.08
N ASN A 656 49.46 36.73 12.13
CA ASN A 656 49.37 35.47 12.89
C ASN A 656 48.96 34.28 11.99
N VAL A 657 47.86 34.41 11.23
CA VAL A 657 47.38 33.36 10.29
C VAL A 657 48.45 33.01 9.27
N LYS A 658 49.14 34.01 8.70
CA LYS A 658 50.21 33.77 7.73
C LYS A 658 51.38 33.02 8.37
N ALA A 659 51.82 33.40 9.57
CA ALA A 659 52.92 32.72 10.26
C ALA A 659 52.61 31.23 10.52
N VAL A 660 51.36 30.90 10.88
CA VAL A 660 50.92 29.51 11.05
C VAL A 660 50.86 28.76 9.71
N MET A 661 50.32 29.38 8.65
CA MET A 661 50.26 28.76 7.32
C MET A 661 51.63 28.54 6.69
N ASP A 662 52.56 29.50 6.80
CA ASP A 662 53.94 29.38 6.30
C ASP A 662 54.66 28.17 6.95
N VAL A 663 54.37 27.86 8.23
CA VAL A 663 54.88 26.67 8.92
C VAL A 663 54.21 25.38 8.41
N ILE A 664 52.89 25.38 8.24
CA ILE A 664 52.12 24.23 7.75
C ILE A 664 52.55 23.83 6.33
N ASP A 665 52.66 24.80 5.42
CA ASP A 665 53.07 24.54 4.03
C ASP A 665 54.54 24.10 3.94
N GLY A 666 55.41 24.65 4.80
CA GLY A 666 56.79 24.17 4.96
C GLY A 666 56.89 22.72 5.46
N GLU A 667 55.92 22.23 6.22
CA GLU A 667 55.86 20.82 6.64
C GLU A 667 55.22 19.92 5.57
N LYS A 668 54.15 20.37 4.89
CA LYS A 668 53.59 19.68 3.71
C LYS A 668 54.66 19.46 2.64
N GLU A 669 55.53 20.45 2.38
CA GLU A 669 56.58 20.32 1.37
C GLU A 669 57.61 19.23 1.75
N LYS A 670 57.97 19.09 3.03
CA LYS A 670 58.81 17.99 3.53
C LYS A 670 58.11 16.64 3.36
N GLN A 671 56.82 16.55 3.71
CA GLN A 671 56.05 15.31 3.60
C GLN A 671 55.89 14.87 2.13
N LEU A 672 55.64 15.80 1.21
CA LEU A 672 55.58 15.53 -0.23
C LEU A 672 56.93 15.05 -0.77
N LYS A 673 58.04 15.72 -0.41
CA LYS A 673 59.40 15.27 -0.77
C LYS A 673 59.70 13.88 -0.21
N ALA A 674 59.36 13.61 1.06
CA ALA A 674 59.56 12.30 1.68
C ALA A 674 58.67 11.20 1.06
N ALA A 675 57.46 11.53 0.61
CA ALA A 675 56.60 10.61 -0.12
C ALA A 675 57.13 10.31 -1.52
N GLN A 676 57.59 11.33 -2.26
CA GLN A 676 58.24 11.19 -3.57
C GLN A 676 59.47 10.28 -3.47
N LEU A 677 60.38 10.56 -2.53
CA LEU A 677 61.60 9.76 -2.31
C LEU A 677 61.25 8.30 -1.93
N LYS A 678 60.18 8.07 -1.16
CA LYS A 678 59.67 6.72 -0.88
C LYS A 678 59.10 6.03 -2.12
N THR A 679 58.39 6.75 -2.99
CA THR A 679 57.90 6.16 -4.26
C THR A 679 59.02 5.90 -5.26
N GLU A 680 60.05 6.74 -5.30
CA GLU A 680 61.26 6.53 -6.11
C GLU A 680 62.04 5.30 -5.61
N MET A 681 62.25 5.19 -4.28
CA MET A 681 62.84 3.98 -3.67
C MET A 681 61.99 2.73 -3.90
N ALA A 682 60.65 2.84 -3.89
CA ALA A 682 59.77 1.72 -4.17
C ALA A 682 59.86 1.27 -5.64
N VAL A 683 59.84 2.22 -6.60
CA VAL A 683 60.03 1.95 -8.03
C VAL A 683 61.41 1.35 -8.31
N GLU A 684 62.47 1.89 -7.70
CA GLU A 684 63.82 1.34 -7.80
C GLU A 684 63.91 -0.08 -7.21
N SER A 685 63.27 -0.34 -6.06
CA SER A 685 63.24 -1.70 -5.48
C SER A 685 62.45 -2.69 -6.34
N ALA A 686 61.36 -2.26 -6.99
CA ALA A 686 60.60 -3.07 -7.94
C ALA A 686 61.39 -3.34 -9.23
N PHE A 687 62.14 -2.33 -9.71
CA PHE A 687 63.04 -2.46 -10.86
C PHE A 687 64.21 -3.40 -10.57
N GLN A 688 64.83 -3.32 -9.39
CA GLN A 688 65.85 -4.26 -8.95
C GLN A 688 65.31 -5.68 -8.73
N THR A 689 64.05 -5.82 -8.27
CA THR A 689 63.39 -7.14 -8.18
C THR A 689 63.18 -7.73 -9.59
N ALA A 690 62.70 -6.93 -10.54
CA ALA A 690 62.55 -7.33 -11.95
C ALA A 690 63.87 -7.60 -12.68
N LEU A 691 65.01 -7.13 -12.14
CA LEU A 691 66.36 -7.47 -12.61
C LEU A 691 66.95 -8.72 -11.93
N ALA A 692 66.38 -9.16 -10.80
CA ALA A 692 66.79 -10.38 -10.11
C ALA A 692 66.10 -11.63 -10.70
N ASP A 693 64.85 -11.51 -11.14
CA ASP A 693 64.12 -12.53 -11.90
C ASP A 693 64.59 -12.57 -13.37
N GLY A 694 65.79 -13.11 -13.57
CA GLY A 694 66.58 -12.94 -14.80
C GLY A 694 66.08 -13.69 -16.05
N GLU A 695 65.19 -13.06 -16.82
CA GLU A 695 65.12 -13.22 -18.29
C GLU A 695 65.36 -11.86 -18.97
N CYS A 696 66.47 -11.72 -19.71
CA CYS A 696 66.81 -10.48 -20.41
C CYS A 696 67.55 -10.74 -21.73
N GLU A 697 67.09 -10.05 -22.78
CA GLU A 697 67.76 -9.54 -24.00
C GLU A 697 66.79 -9.66 -25.21
N SER A 698 66.61 -8.69 -26.10
CA SER A 698 67.19 -7.34 -26.29
C SER A 698 66.17 -6.48 -27.10
N ALA A 699 66.33 -5.21 -27.50
CA ALA A 699 67.51 -4.35 -27.59
C ALA A 699 67.16 -2.84 -27.51
N TYR A 700 68.21 -2.01 -27.44
CA TYR A 700 68.23 -0.54 -27.43
C TYR A 700 67.37 0.15 -28.52
N TYR A 701 66.74 1.28 -28.15
CA TYR A 701 67.17 2.63 -28.62
C TYR A 701 66.52 3.76 -27.78
N MET A 702 67.23 4.87 -27.56
CA MET A 702 66.69 6.08 -26.91
C MET A 702 66.31 7.15 -27.95
N SER A 703 65.29 7.97 -27.66
CA SER A 703 65.30 9.43 -27.92
C SER A 703 64.05 10.16 -27.41
N SER A 704 64.18 11.49 -27.31
CA SER A 704 63.14 12.52 -27.12
C SER A 704 63.69 13.82 -27.78
N PRO A 705 62.92 14.88 -28.08
CA PRO A 705 61.53 15.18 -27.71
C PRO A 705 60.62 15.62 -28.92
N CYS A 706 59.55 16.38 -28.62
CA CYS A 706 58.50 16.99 -29.49
C CYS A 706 59.02 17.91 -30.64
N PRO A 707 58.19 18.40 -31.62
CA PRO A 707 56.72 18.64 -31.60
C PRO A 707 55.93 18.36 -32.93
N ALA A 708 54.71 18.94 -33.05
CA ALA A 708 53.76 18.92 -34.18
C ALA A 708 54.14 19.89 -35.34
N PRO A 709 53.48 19.93 -36.54
CA PRO A 709 52.16 19.34 -36.92
C PRO A 709 52.11 18.62 -38.30
N ALA A 710 50.89 18.53 -38.88
CA ALA A 710 50.48 17.92 -40.16
C ALA A 710 51.12 18.57 -41.43
N PRO A 711 50.93 18.07 -42.70
CA PRO A 711 49.88 17.13 -43.16
C PRO A 711 50.22 16.11 -44.29
N GLY A 712 49.27 15.20 -44.56
CA GLY A 712 48.79 15.00 -45.94
C GLY A 712 48.91 13.62 -46.62
N ARG A 713 47.80 13.25 -47.30
CA ARG A 713 47.63 12.23 -48.37
C ARG A 713 47.77 10.75 -47.99
N GLY A 714 46.79 9.97 -48.47
CA GLY A 714 46.65 8.52 -48.27
C GLY A 714 47.60 7.66 -49.13
N ALA A 715 47.27 6.40 -49.43
CA ALA A 715 45.97 5.72 -49.30
C ALA A 715 46.12 4.19 -49.37
N ILE A 716 45.03 3.43 -49.13
CA ILE A 716 44.71 2.09 -49.71
C ILE A 716 45.80 0.99 -49.48
N SER A 717 45.56 -0.10 -48.74
CA SER A 717 44.49 -1.08 -49.01
C SER A 717 44.34 -2.16 -47.92
N SER A 718 43.17 -2.85 -47.92
CA SER A 718 42.96 -4.32 -47.82
C SER A 718 43.85 -5.20 -46.90
N ARG A 719 43.35 -6.15 -46.09
CA ARG A 719 41.99 -6.73 -45.81
C ARG A 719 42.03 -7.24 -44.34
N ARG A 720 41.00 -7.13 -43.49
CA ARG A 720 39.59 -7.61 -43.51
C ARG A 720 39.45 -9.09 -43.09
N LEU A 721 38.53 -9.36 -42.15
CA LEU A 721 38.08 -10.66 -41.60
C LEU A 721 38.99 -11.24 -40.50
N MET A 722 38.51 -11.83 -39.39
CA MET A 722 37.12 -12.07 -38.92
C MET A 722 37.03 -12.01 -37.37
N LYS A 723 35.81 -11.90 -36.83
CA LYS A 723 35.51 -11.98 -35.38
C LYS A 723 35.50 -13.45 -34.89
N SER A 724 35.77 -13.68 -33.60
CA SER A 724 34.73 -14.25 -32.70
C SER A 724 35.10 -14.18 -31.20
N SER A 725 34.06 -14.14 -30.38
CA SER A 725 34.06 -14.12 -28.91
C SER A 725 34.55 -15.45 -28.30
N GLY A 726 35.21 -15.40 -27.14
CA GLY A 726 35.59 -16.61 -26.39
C GLY A 726 36.17 -16.37 -24.98
N ALA A 727 35.30 -16.25 -23.98
CA ALA A 727 35.56 -16.74 -22.62
C ALA A 727 34.87 -18.13 -22.49
N PRO A 728 35.13 -19.00 -21.48
CA PRO A 728 35.70 -18.69 -20.16
C PRO A 728 36.62 -19.77 -19.50
N MET A 729 36.89 -19.57 -18.19
CA MET A 729 37.10 -20.58 -17.12
C MET A 729 38.44 -21.34 -16.94
N MET A 730 38.85 -21.37 -15.65
CA MET A 730 39.76 -22.31 -14.95
C MET A 730 41.25 -22.32 -15.38
N ALA A 731 42.21 -22.74 -14.54
CA ALA A 731 42.13 -23.46 -13.26
C ALA A 731 43.06 -22.91 -12.15
N MET A 732 43.02 -23.54 -10.98
CA MET A 732 43.79 -23.22 -9.76
C MET A 732 44.80 -24.33 -9.41
N ALA A 733 45.62 -24.08 -8.37
CA ALA A 733 46.61 -24.96 -7.72
C ALA A 733 48.03 -24.97 -8.34
N ALA A 734 49.11 -25.23 -7.58
CA ALA A 734 49.16 -25.79 -6.21
C ALA A 734 50.25 -25.19 -5.30
N SER A 735 50.06 -25.38 -3.98
CA SER A 735 51.13 -25.50 -2.98
C SER A 735 51.16 -26.97 -2.51
N PRO A 736 52.30 -27.51 -2.02
CA PRO A 736 52.51 -27.54 -0.56
C PRO A 736 54.00 -27.58 -0.13
N PRO A 737 54.28 -27.73 1.18
CA PRO A 737 55.38 -28.61 1.60
C PRO A 737 55.04 -29.54 2.79
N MET A 738 55.97 -30.47 3.05
CA MET A 738 56.06 -31.42 4.18
C MET A 738 55.15 -32.65 4.18
N VAL A 739 55.68 -33.74 4.74
CA VAL A 739 55.21 -35.13 4.61
C VAL A 739 55.51 -35.88 5.91
N MET A 740 54.65 -36.81 6.34
CA MET A 740 55.09 -37.99 7.10
C MET A 740 54.12 -39.18 6.98
N ASP A 741 54.56 -40.19 6.21
CA ASP A 741 54.27 -41.63 6.23
C ASP A 741 52.93 -42.23 6.73
N MET A 742 52.22 -42.84 5.76
CA MET A 742 52.02 -44.31 5.62
C MET A 742 50.65 -45.01 5.82
N ILE A 743 50.42 -45.97 4.90
CA ILE A 743 49.55 -47.17 4.93
C ILE A 743 48.04 -46.95 4.81
N ASP A 744 47.61 -46.69 3.58
CA ASP A 744 46.90 -47.67 2.72
C ASP A 744 45.87 -48.64 3.37
N MET A 745 44.57 -48.44 3.14
CA MET A 745 43.81 -49.20 2.12
C MET A 745 42.28 -48.87 2.08
N ASN A 746 41.86 -48.35 0.92
CA ASN A 746 40.71 -48.80 0.10
C ASN A 746 39.24 -48.84 0.60
N MET A 747 38.34 -48.18 -0.17
CA MET A 747 37.00 -48.63 -0.66
C MET A 747 35.95 -49.24 0.32
N ALA A 748 34.66 -48.90 0.30
CA ALA A 748 33.82 -48.14 -0.66
C ALA A 748 32.46 -47.74 -0.02
N SER A 749 31.57 -47.10 -0.79
CA SER A 749 30.07 -47.17 -0.75
C SER A 749 29.33 -47.09 0.60
N MET A 750 28.24 -46.33 0.79
CA MET A 750 27.06 -46.32 -0.08
C MET A 750 26.05 -45.22 0.32
N THR A 751 25.05 -44.96 -0.53
CA THR A 751 23.86 -44.14 -0.24
C THR A 751 22.85 -44.86 0.66
N ALA A 752 22.19 -44.15 1.59
CA ALA A 752 20.81 -44.46 2.01
C ALA A 752 20.09 -43.32 2.76
N GLU A 753 18.77 -43.37 2.69
CA GLU A 753 17.77 -42.44 3.22
C GLU A 753 17.53 -42.55 4.75
N SER A 754 16.74 -41.60 5.27
CA SER A 754 15.46 -41.86 5.96
C SER A 754 15.28 -41.29 7.38
N SER A 755 14.02 -40.91 7.65
CA SER A 755 13.50 -40.41 8.92
C SER A 755 13.23 -41.52 9.96
N LYS A 756 13.21 -41.17 11.26
CA LYS A 756 11.98 -41.32 12.09
C LYS A 756 12.02 -40.68 13.49
N LYS A 757 10.80 -40.34 13.91
CA LYS A 757 10.31 -39.70 15.15
C LYS A 757 10.79 -40.33 16.48
N SER A 758 11.03 -39.47 17.47
CA SER A 758 10.65 -39.69 18.89
C SER A 758 10.72 -38.33 19.64
N ARG A 759 10.02 -38.00 20.75
CA ARG A 759 8.65 -38.18 21.27
C ARG A 759 8.71 -37.74 22.76
N PHE A 760 8.12 -36.59 23.11
CA PHE A 760 7.77 -36.11 24.48
C PHE A 760 8.84 -36.08 25.60
N GLY A 761 8.98 -34.93 26.25
CA GLY A 761 9.63 -34.76 27.55
C GLY A 761 9.60 -33.30 28.03
N SER A 762 9.37 -33.05 29.32
CA SER A 762 9.30 -31.70 29.90
C SER A 762 10.05 -31.64 31.24
N GLY A 763 10.73 -30.52 31.53
CA GLY A 763 11.20 -30.21 32.90
C GLY A 763 12.45 -29.35 33.03
N TYR A 764 12.38 -28.39 33.97
CA TYR A 764 13.45 -27.84 34.81
C TYR A 764 14.62 -27.02 34.23
N ALA A 765 14.47 -25.70 34.34
CA ALA A 765 15.19 -24.83 35.30
C ALA A 765 16.73 -24.90 35.47
N SER A 766 17.37 -23.80 35.07
CA SER A 766 18.40 -23.01 35.81
C SER A 766 19.69 -23.65 36.35
N GLN A 767 20.82 -23.29 35.72
CA GLN A 767 22.11 -22.82 36.28
C GLN A 767 23.05 -22.57 35.07
N GLN A 768 24.05 -21.69 35.02
CA GLN A 768 24.44 -20.41 35.64
C GLN A 768 25.77 -20.00 34.91
N SER A 769 26.19 -18.75 35.00
CA SER A 769 27.29 -18.14 34.22
C SER A 769 28.72 -18.57 34.65
N PRO A 770 29.81 -18.19 33.92
CA PRO A 770 30.40 -16.82 33.99
C PRO A 770 30.51 -16.12 32.61
N VAL A 771 30.58 -14.79 32.42
CA VAL A 771 31.06 -13.61 33.20
C VAL A 771 32.55 -13.29 33.03
N ASP A 772 32.85 -12.21 32.28
CA ASP A 772 33.57 -11.01 32.75
C ASP A 772 33.33 -9.85 31.73
N SER A 773 33.08 -8.57 32.04
CA SER A 773 33.64 -7.55 32.99
C SER A 773 34.70 -6.66 32.31
N ALA A 774 34.89 -5.36 32.60
CA ALA A 774 34.11 -4.25 33.22
C ALA A 774 34.89 -2.91 32.96
N ALA A 775 34.45 -1.67 33.22
CA ALA A 775 33.22 -1.10 33.79
C ALA A 775 32.73 0.07 32.87
N THR A 776 32.36 1.32 33.22
CA THR A 776 32.30 2.12 34.48
C THR A 776 31.22 3.23 34.34
N ASP A 777 30.86 3.91 35.44
CA ASP A 777 29.60 4.65 35.61
C ASP A 777 29.67 6.19 35.55
N SER A 778 28.48 6.82 35.51
CA SER A 778 28.18 7.99 36.35
C SER A 778 26.72 7.94 36.86
N ASN A 779 26.46 8.52 38.05
CA ASN A 779 25.27 8.21 38.84
C ASN A 779 24.04 9.07 38.50
N PHE A 780 22.86 8.43 38.35
CA PHE A 780 21.55 9.08 38.49
C PHE A 780 21.00 8.89 39.90
N ASN A 781 20.82 9.97 40.65
CA ASN A 781 20.25 9.94 42.00
C ASN A 781 18.79 10.43 41.99
N LEU A 782 17.84 9.52 42.27
CA LEU A 782 16.41 9.83 42.30
C LEU A 782 15.98 10.31 43.69
N GLN A 783 15.78 11.62 43.85
CA GLN A 783 15.06 12.19 45.00
C GLN A 783 13.62 12.58 44.61
N HIS A 784 12.65 12.03 45.34
CA HIS A 784 11.24 12.38 45.20
C HIS A 784 10.95 13.79 45.75
N PRO A 785 10.30 14.68 44.99
CA PRO A 785 9.59 15.82 45.56
C PRO A 785 8.35 15.33 46.32
N SER A 786 8.33 15.49 47.64
CA SER A 786 7.14 15.19 48.45
C SER A 786 6.03 16.21 48.17
N ALA A 787 4.80 15.75 47.93
CA ALA A 787 3.67 16.63 47.71
C ALA A 787 3.38 17.55 48.92
N LYS A 788 3.18 18.85 48.65
CA LYS A 788 2.53 19.79 49.58
C LYS A 788 1.53 20.64 48.82
N SER A 789 0.31 20.72 49.36
CA SER A 789 -0.69 21.70 48.96
C SER A 789 -0.43 23.03 49.70
N GLY A 790 -0.71 24.17 49.06
CA GLY A 790 -0.63 25.47 49.76
C GLY A 790 -0.67 26.71 48.87
N THR A 791 -1.87 27.29 48.73
CA THR A 791 -2.17 28.74 48.58
C THR A 791 -1.57 29.57 47.43
N VAL A 792 -2.46 30.35 46.81
CA VAL A 792 -2.13 31.51 45.95
C VAL A 792 -1.42 32.61 46.76
N GLY A 793 -0.41 33.23 46.16
CA GLY A 793 0.21 34.47 46.66
C GLY A 793 0.67 35.35 45.51
N GLN A 794 0.34 36.64 45.54
CA GLN A 794 0.77 37.62 44.55
C GLN A 794 2.23 38.06 44.81
N GLY A 795 3.06 38.16 43.78
CA GLY A 795 4.43 38.68 43.93
C GLY A 795 5.24 38.71 42.63
N ASN A 796 5.41 39.92 42.08
CA ASN A 796 6.23 40.32 40.92
C ASN A 796 5.82 39.79 39.53
N LEU A 797 5.81 40.72 38.56
CA LEU A 797 5.64 40.45 37.13
C LEU A 797 7.00 40.49 36.43
N GLY A 798 7.36 39.38 35.78
CA GLY A 798 8.55 39.22 34.94
C GLY A 798 8.61 37.77 34.42
N ASP A 799 8.92 37.60 33.13
CA ASP A 799 9.12 36.30 32.44
C ASP A 799 8.06 35.21 32.68
N ALA A 800 6.83 35.46 32.20
CA ALA A 800 5.69 34.55 32.34
C ALA A 800 5.30 33.78 31.05
N ASN A 801 6.09 33.82 29.97
CA ASN A 801 5.64 33.36 28.64
C ASN A 801 6.73 32.69 27.74
N ALA A 802 7.57 31.85 28.32
CA ALA A 802 8.44 30.96 27.54
C ALA A 802 7.66 29.73 27.04
N VAL A 803 7.75 29.42 25.75
CA VAL A 803 7.06 28.29 25.10
C VAL A 803 7.90 27.03 25.20
N ASP A 804 7.38 26.00 25.88
CA ASP A 804 7.96 24.65 25.91
C ASP A 804 7.57 23.85 24.66
N PHE A 805 8.50 23.76 23.72
CA PHE A 805 8.37 22.98 22.49
C PHE A 805 8.01 21.50 22.74
N THR A 806 8.44 20.90 23.85
CA THR A 806 8.25 19.48 24.15
C THR A 806 6.81 19.14 24.59
N MET A 807 6.01 20.16 24.93
CA MET A 807 4.58 20.00 25.24
C MET A 807 3.66 20.24 24.04
N VAL A 808 4.11 20.93 22.98
CA VAL A 808 3.28 21.25 21.81
C VAL A 808 2.57 20.02 21.20
N PRO A 809 3.22 18.84 21.03
CA PRO A 809 2.52 17.64 20.53
C PRO A 809 1.45 17.09 21.49
N LYS A 810 1.59 17.33 22.80
CA LYS A 810 0.60 16.90 23.82
C LYS A 810 -0.59 17.85 23.86
N ILE A 811 -0.34 19.15 23.79
CA ILE A 811 -1.39 20.17 23.67
C ILE A 811 -2.23 19.89 22.42
N LEU A 812 -1.60 19.52 21.31
CA LEU A 812 -2.29 19.11 20.09
C LEU A 812 -3.12 17.83 20.28
N ASP A 813 -2.56 16.78 20.89
CA ASP A 813 -3.29 15.53 21.23
C ASP A 813 -4.53 15.83 22.10
N ASP A 814 -4.38 16.68 23.14
CA ASP A 814 -5.46 17.10 24.04
C ASP A 814 -6.53 17.96 23.35
N VAL A 815 -6.14 18.78 22.36
CA VAL A 815 -7.06 19.60 21.54
C VAL A 815 -7.82 18.72 20.54
N ILE A 816 -7.15 17.74 19.92
CA ILE A 816 -7.77 16.74 19.05
C ILE A 816 -8.78 15.88 19.82
N GLU A 817 -8.43 15.40 21.03
CA GLU A 817 -9.36 14.58 21.83
C GLU A 817 -10.60 15.36 22.31
N LYS A 818 -10.50 16.69 22.44
CA LYS A 818 -11.65 17.57 22.76
C LYS A 818 -12.52 17.90 21.53
N SER A 819 -12.04 17.66 20.31
CA SER A 819 -12.85 17.85 19.11
C SER A 819 -13.76 16.64 18.87
N GLU A 820 -15.08 16.84 18.95
CA GLU A 820 -16.05 15.74 18.85
C GLU A 820 -16.14 15.12 17.44
N LYS A 821 -15.83 15.90 16.39
CA LYS A 821 -15.66 15.39 15.03
C LYS A 821 -14.39 14.52 14.98
N ASN A 822 -14.51 13.28 14.47
CA ASN A 822 -13.40 12.33 14.34
C ASN A 822 -12.30 12.85 13.37
N THR A 823 -11.37 13.69 13.83
CA THR A 823 -10.27 14.18 13.00
C THR A 823 -9.17 13.12 12.87
N SER A 824 -8.89 12.70 11.63
CA SER A 824 -7.86 11.70 11.29
C SER A 824 -6.42 12.22 11.38
N LEU A 825 -6.12 13.04 12.40
CA LEU A 825 -4.84 13.70 12.61
C LEU A 825 -3.89 12.82 13.41
N ARG A 826 -2.71 12.59 12.83
CA ARG A 826 -1.61 11.81 13.42
C ARG A 826 -0.43 12.73 13.67
N SER A 827 0.10 12.74 14.90
CA SER A 827 1.40 13.37 15.18
C SER A 827 2.49 12.62 14.39
N THR A 828 3.37 13.34 13.73
CA THR A 828 4.31 12.76 12.75
C THR A 828 5.75 12.98 13.19
N VAL A 829 6.46 11.88 13.45
CA VAL A 829 7.87 11.90 13.85
C VAL A 829 8.74 12.02 12.60
N LEU A 830 9.43 13.15 12.47
CA LEU A 830 10.47 13.35 11.45
C LEU A 830 11.80 12.72 11.91
N LYS A 831 12.50 12.06 10.98
CA LYS A 831 13.87 11.56 11.16
C LYS A 831 14.66 11.82 9.89
N THR A 832 15.95 12.14 10.01
CA THR A 832 16.86 12.22 8.86
C THR A 832 17.24 10.82 8.38
N SER A 833 17.36 10.63 7.07
CA SER A 833 17.87 9.39 6.46
C SER A 833 19.37 9.17 6.75
N ASN A 834 19.77 7.89 6.65
CA ASN A 834 21.14 7.40 6.82
C ASN A 834 22.01 7.54 5.55
N SER A 835 21.46 8.10 4.46
CA SER A 835 22.22 8.47 3.26
C SER A 835 21.75 9.82 2.74
N TRP A 836 22.71 10.71 2.46
CA TRP A 836 22.49 12.08 1.99
C TRP A 836 23.12 12.26 0.61
N VAL A 837 22.72 13.31 -0.13
CA VAL A 837 23.39 13.73 -1.37
C VAL A 837 24.02 15.10 -1.15
N ARG A 838 25.30 15.23 -1.48
CA ARG A 838 26.04 16.50 -1.46
C ARG A 838 26.49 16.87 -2.86
N ASN A 839 26.05 18.02 -3.35
CA ASN A 839 26.56 18.64 -4.57
C ASN A 839 27.60 19.68 -4.16
N ARG A 840 28.89 19.39 -4.39
CA ARG A 840 30.03 20.23 -3.97
C ARG A 840 30.80 20.77 -5.17
N GLN A 841 31.23 22.03 -5.09
CA GLN A 841 32.21 22.62 -5.99
C GLN A 841 33.55 22.81 -5.24
N GLU A 842 34.53 21.92 -5.46
CA GLU A 842 35.80 21.93 -4.72
C GLU A 842 36.64 23.20 -4.94
N ASN A 843 36.57 23.76 -6.14
CA ASN A 843 37.29 24.96 -6.55
C ASN A 843 36.45 25.74 -7.56
N ILE A 844 36.67 27.05 -7.69
CA ILE A 844 35.88 27.95 -8.56
C ILE A 844 35.80 27.45 -10.03
N LEU A 845 36.87 26.79 -10.51
CA LEU A 845 36.99 26.24 -11.86
C LEU A 845 36.64 24.75 -11.97
N ALA A 846 36.39 24.05 -10.86
CA ALA A 846 36.02 22.65 -10.87
C ALA A 846 34.53 22.47 -11.22
N PRO A 847 34.14 21.39 -11.94
CA PRO A 847 32.74 21.03 -12.08
C PRO A 847 32.14 20.61 -10.74
N PHE A 848 30.82 20.74 -10.60
CA PHE A 848 30.10 20.19 -9.45
C PHE A 848 30.23 18.67 -9.41
N LYS A 849 30.66 18.13 -8.26
CA LYS A 849 30.63 16.69 -7.97
C LYS A 849 29.42 16.40 -7.09
N SER A 850 28.58 15.48 -7.52
CA SER A 850 27.51 14.92 -6.68
C SER A 850 28.03 13.66 -5.99
N GLN A 851 28.07 13.68 -4.66
CA GLN A 851 28.52 12.58 -3.82
C GLN A 851 27.35 12.09 -2.95
N ARG A 852 27.18 10.76 -2.86
CA ARG A 852 26.33 10.16 -1.82
C ARG A 852 27.17 9.96 -0.56
N LEU A 853 26.66 10.44 0.57
CA LEU A 853 27.26 10.26 1.89
C LEU A 853 26.57 9.09 2.59
N ASN A 854 27.36 8.24 3.25
CA ASN A 854 26.93 7.08 4.03
C ASN A 854 27.09 7.35 5.54
N LEU A 855 26.71 6.38 6.37
CA LEU A 855 26.80 6.46 7.84
C LEU A 855 28.21 6.68 8.41
N SER A 856 29.27 6.34 7.67
CA SER A 856 30.66 6.75 7.98
C SER A 856 30.81 8.25 7.78
N ASP A 857 30.60 8.69 6.55
CA ASP A 857 30.87 10.02 6.05
C ASP A 857 30.02 11.08 6.78
N ILE A 858 28.78 10.72 7.16
CA ILE A 858 27.87 11.53 7.98
C ILE A 858 28.40 11.71 9.43
N LYS A 859 29.06 10.70 10.01
CA LYS A 859 29.72 10.83 11.33
C LYS A 859 30.97 11.69 11.22
N ASP A 860 31.76 11.52 10.17
CA ASP A 860 32.98 12.31 9.95
C ASP A 860 32.64 13.80 9.74
N GLU A 861 31.57 14.10 9.00
CA GLU A 861 31.04 15.47 8.87
C GLU A 861 30.45 16.02 10.17
N LYS A 862 29.80 15.18 11.00
CA LYS A 862 29.35 15.57 12.34
C LYS A 862 30.53 15.93 13.24
N ASN A 863 31.59 15.12 13.24
CA ASN A 863 32.78 15.34 14.06
C ASN A 863 33.46 16.66 13.67
N LYS A 864 33.73 16.90 12.38
CA LYS A 864 34.28 18.19 11.88
C LYS A 864 33.42 19.39 12.28
N ALA A 865 32.09 19.25 12.23
CA ALA A 865 31.18 20.30 12.66
C ALA A 865 31.23 20.55 14.17
N PHE A 866 31.45 19.51 14.98
CA PHE A 866 31.57 19.59 16.44
C PHE A 866 32.93 20.17 16.86
N ASP A 867 34.02 19.73 16.24
CA ASP A 867 35.37 20.29 16.45
C ASP A 867 35.38 21.80 16.17
N LEU A 868 34.75 22.22 15.07
CA LEU A 868 34.59 23.63 14.73
C LEU A 868 33.74 24.38 15.76
N LEU A 869 32.66 23.79 16.29
CA LEU A 869 31.82 24.42 17.31
C LEU A 869 32.53 24.52 18.67
N ASP A 870 33.36 23.54 19.04
CA ASP A 870 34.18 23.59 20.26
C ASP A 870 35.24 24.71 20.13
N ALA A 871 35.93 24.80 18.99
CA ALA A 871 36.86 25.90 18.69
C ALA A 871 36.18 27.28 18.67
N LEU A 872 35.01 27.40 18.02
CA LEU A 872 34.23 28.66 17.94
C LEU A 872 33.62 29.10 19.28
N SER A 873 33.45 28.18 20.22
CA SER A 873 32.92 28.46 21.57
C SER A 873 33.99 28.44 22.67
N ARG A 874 35.29 28.25 22.32
CA ARG A 874 36.37 28.01 23.29
C ARG A 874 35.98 26.93 24.31
N SER A 875 35.61 25.75 23.81
CA SER A 875 35.09 24.62 24.57
C SER A 875 33.91 24.99 25.48
N GLY A 876 32.92 25.72 24.92
CA GLY A 876 31.70 26.15 25.61
C GLY A 876 31.81 27.40 26.49
N SER A 877 33.01 27.98 26.66
CA SER A 877 33.19 29.18 27.52
C SER A 877 32.81 30.52 26.87
N LEU A 878 32.60 30.55 25.55
CA LEU A 878 32.16 31.71 24.77
C LEU A 878 30.79 31.41 24.12
N PRO A 879 29.69 32.07 24.53
CA PRO A 879 28.38 31.86 23.91
C PRO A 879 28.37 32.31 22.44
N ILE A 880 27.56 31.62 21.62
CA ILE A 880 27.48 31.82 20.18
C ILE A 880 26.33 32.80 19.85
N LYS A 881 26.68 34.01 19.42
CA LYS A 881 25.75 35.17 19.33
C LYS A 881 25.01 35.33 18.00
N SER A 882 25.19 34.40 17.08
CA SER A 882 24.62 34.47 15.72
C SER A 882 24.10 33.10 15.32
N SER A 883 23.10 32.66 16.06
CA SER A 883 22.42 31.39 15.89
C SER A 883 20.92 31.57 15.64
N GLU A 884 20.31 30.55 15.03
CA GLU A 884 18.86 30.45 14.82
C GLU A 884 18.41 29.01 15.09
N LEU A 885 17.26 28.84 15.74
CA LEU A 885 16.67 27.52 16.05
C LEU A 885 15.29 27.42 15.42
N HIS A 886 15.14 26.55 14.43
CA HIS A 886 13.86 26.22 13.81
C HIS A 886 13.36 24.89 14.39
N VAL A 887 12.25 24.95 15.15
CA VAL A 887 11.60 23.76 15.69
C VAL A 887 10.41 23.40 14.79
N VAL A 888 10.42 22.20 14.22
CA VAL A 888 9.40 21.70 13.31
C VAL A 888 8.53 20.67 14.03
N VAL A 889 7.24 20.95 14.11
CA VAL A 889 6.19 20.00 14.54
C VAL A 889 5.41 19.59 13.30
N ALA A 890 5.43 18.31 12.97
CA ALA A 890 4.73 17.75 11.81
C ALA A 890 3.50 16.94 12.23
N VAL A 891 2.44 17.04 11.42
CA VAL A 891 1.17 16.35 11.60
C VAL A 891 0.67 15.88 10.24
N THR A 892 0.15 14.66 10.15
CA THR A 892 -0.48 14.16 8.92
C THR A 892 -1.98 13.98 9.15
N HIS A 893 -2.80 14.56 8.27
CA HIS A 893 -4.21 14.17 8.12
C HIS A 893 -4.29 12.97 7.17
N CYS A 894 -4.90 11.87 7.63
CA CYS A 894 -4.88 10.59 6.92
C CYS A 894 -6.26 10.15 6.44
N PHE A 895 -6.45 10.07 5.13
CA PHE A 895 -7.60 9.44 4.49
C PHE A 895 -7.26 8.00 4.08
N GLU A 896 -8.19 7.06 4.32
CA GLU A 896 -7.98 5.63 4.02
C GLU A 896 -7.96 5.31 2.52
N LYS A 897 -8.53 6.17 1.69
CA LYS A 897 -8.77 5.98 0.25
C LYS A 897 -8.16 7.13 -0.56
N ASP A 898 -8.19 7.06 -1.90
CA ASP A 898 -7.83 8.22 -2.74
C ASP A 898 -8.88 9.35 -2.61
N VAL A 899 -8.59 10.52 -3.19
CA VAL A 899 -9.49 11.70 -3.12
C VAL A 899 -10.89 11.36 -3.65
N MET A 900 -10.98 10.74 -4.82
CA MET A 900 -12.26 10.40 -5.46
C MET A 900 -13.05 9.36 -4.67
N ASN A 901 -12.42 8.31 -4.14
CA ASN A 901 -13.09 7.31 -3.31
C ASN A 901 -13.44 7.86 -1.91
N THR A 902 -12.75 8.90 -1.43
CA THR A 902 -13.14 9.59 -0.19
C THR A 902 -14.46 10.33 -0.41
N VAL A 903 -14.57 11.12 -1.47
CA VAL A 903 -15.83 11.80 -1.83
C VAL A 903 -16.93 10.78 -2.18
N VAL A 904 -16.70 9.93 -3.18
CA VAL A 904 -17.75 9.09 -3.81
C VAL A 904 -18.10 7.82 -3.02
N ARG A 905 -17.22 7.29 -2.15
CA ARG A 905 -17.48 6.05 -1.37
C ARG A 905 -17.54 6.22 0.14
N ASN A 906 -17.09 7.35 0.69
CA ASN A 906 -17.30 7.64 2.11
C ASN A 906 -18.37 8.72 2.36
N ASP A 907 -18.81 9.43 1.31
CA ASP A 907 -19.65 10.62 1.38
C ASP A 907 -19.05 11.69 2.32
N ILE A 908 -17.75 11.94 2.12
CA ILE A 908 -16.96 12.90 2.91
C ILE A 908 -16.40 13.96 1.98
N ASP A 909 -16.68 15.23 2.27
CA ASP A 909 -15.86 16.33 1.75
C ASP A 909 -14.51 16.38 2.49
N PRO A 910 -13.37 16.12 1.81
CA PRO A 910 -12.06 16.27 2.42
C PRO A 910 -11.69 17.74 2.67
N ILE A 911 -12.33 18.71 2.00
CA ILE A 911 -12.05 20.14 2.19
C ILE A 911 -12.46 20.58 3.59
N GLU A 912 -13.72 20.36 4.03
CA GLU A 912 -14.14 20.70 5.39
C GLU A 912 -13.24 20.01 6.45
N GLN A 913 -12.94 18.71 6.27
CA GLN A 913 -12.10 17.98 7.23
C GLN A 913 -10.67 18.53 7.33
N ILE A 914 -10.11 19.05 6.24
CA ILE A 914 -8.80 19.70 6.23
C ILE A 914 -8.87 21.16 6.73
N GLU A 915 -9.94 21.91 6.46
CA GLU A 915 -10.17 23.24 7.05
C GLU A 915 -10.20 23.17 8.58
N ILE A 916 -11.00 22.24 9.13
CA ILE A 916 -11.05 21.93 10.58
C ILE A 916 -9.64 21.65 11.12
N SER A 917 -8.95 20.73 10.45
CA SER A 917 -7.61 20.28 10.86
C SER A 917 -6.60 21.40 10.85
N THR A 918 -6.65 22.26 9.83
CA THR A 918 -5.78 23.42 9.69
C THR A 918 -6.06 24.44 10.79
N LEU A 919 -7.33 24.70 11.14
CA LEU A 919 -7.69 25.61 12.22
C LEU A 919 -7.27 25.11 13.61
N LEU A 920 -7.48 23.82 13.92
CA LEU A 920 -7.01 23.20 15.17
C LEU A 920 -5.48 23.24 15.29
N PHE A 921 -4.79 22.94 14.21
CA PHE A 921 -3.32 22.93 14.18
C PHE A 921 -2.73 24.34 14.24
N ALA A 922 -3.26 25.28 13.45
CA ALA A 922 -2.80 26.66 13.41
C ALA A 922 -3.04 27.40 14.74
N SER A 923 -4.17 27.17 15.40
CA SER A 923 -4.43 27.74 16.74
C SER A 923 -3.45 27.22 17.79
N THR A 924 -3.13 25.92 17.76
CA THR A 924 -2.12 25.31 18.62
C THR A 924 -0.70 25.87 18.37
N ILE A 925 -0.31 26.07 17.11
CA ILE A 925 1.02 26.57 16.72
C ILE A 925 1.18 28.08 16.96
N HIS A 926 0.13 28.87 16.70
CA HIS A 926 0.15 30.31 16.97
C HIS A 926 -0.15 30.66 18.43
N GLY A 927 -0.73 29.74 19.21
CA GLY A 927 -1.12 29.98 20.60
C GLY A 927 -2.23 31.03 20.75
N VAL A 928 -3.18 31.07 19.81
CA VAL A 928 -4.34 31.98 19.80
C VAL A 928 -5.61 31.20 19.43
N PRO A 929 -6.81 31.60 19.90
CA PRO A 929 -8.06 30.94 19.55
C PRO A 929 -8.28 30.89 18.04
N ALA A 930 -8.78 29.77 17.51
CA ALA A 930 -8.96 29.56 16.07
C ALA A 930 -9.84 30.65 15.40
N ARG A 931 -10.80 31.22 16.15
CA ARG A 931 -11.64 32.34 15.71
C ARG A 931 -10.84 33.59 15.33
N GLN A 932 -9.69 33.83 15.96
CA GLN A 932 -8.80 34.97 15.66
C GLN A 932 -7.90 34.73 14.44
N LEU A 933 -7.86 33.51 13.91
CA LEU A 933 -7.06 33.16 12.72
C LEU A 933 -7.84 33.31 11.41
N ILE A 934 -9.14 33.60 11.45
CA ILE A 934 -9.98 33.78 10.27
C ILE A 934 -10.03 35.29 9.92
N LYS A 935 -9.80 35.63 8.65
CA LYS A 935 -9.82 37.04 8.18
C LYS A 935 -11.22 37.61 8.02
N ASP A 936 -12.10 36.84 7.40
CA ASP A 936 -13.35 37.34 6.83
C ASP A 936 -14.55 36.88 7.67
N GLU A 937 -15.37 37.84 8.15
CA GLU A 937 -16.57 37.54 8.93
C GLU A 937 -17.54 36.59 8.18
N SER A 938 -17.55 36.63 6.84
CA SER A 938 -18.38 35.73 6.02
C SER A 938 -17.90 34.28 6.04
N GLU A 939 -16.58 34.04 6.05
CA GLU A 939 -16.01 32.68 6.17
C GLU A 939 -16.10 32.20 7.62
N LEU A 940 -15.95 33.11 8.60
CA LEU A 940 -16.21 32.84 10.02
C LEU A 940 -17.66 32.42 10.25
N ASN A 941 -18.65 33.08 9.64
CA ASN A 941 -20.06 32.68 9.72
C ASN A 941 -20.34 31.31 9.08
N ARG A 942 -19.72 31.00 7.92
CA ARG A 942 -19.79 29.65 7.31
C ARG A 942 -19.25 28.59 8.27
N LEU A 943 -18.05 28.84 8.81
CA LEU A 943 -17.37 27.90 9.68
C LEU A 943 -18.01 27.80 11.07
N GLU A 944 -18.62 28.86 11.61
CA GLU A 944 -19.41 28.79 12.85
C GLU A 944 -20.65 27.90 12.71
N GLY A 945 -21.27 27.87 11.52
CA GLY A 945 -22.33 26.91 11.18
C GLY A 945 -21.87 25.45 11.21
N SER A 946 -20.71 25.15 10.60
CA SER A 946 -20.14 23.79 10.59
C SER A 946 -19.43 23.40 11.90
N LEU A 947 -18.98 24.36 12.72
CA LEU A 947 -18.04 24.17 13.85
C LEU A 947 -18.38 25.01 15.10
N PRO A 948 -19.61 24.97 15.61
CA PRO A 948 -20.06 25.83 16.72
C PRO A 948 -19.37 25.56 18.07
N LEU A 949 -18.58 24.49 18.21
CA LEU A 949 -17.74 24.26 19.41
C LEU A 949 -16.35 24.87 19.31
N LEU A 950 -15.81 25.04 18.09
CA LEU A 950 -14.44 25.46 17.83
C LEU A 950 -14.30 26.99 17.72
N LEU A 951 -15.40 27.66 17.35
CA LEU A 951 -15.45 29.10 17.07
C LEU A 951 -16.35 29.89 18.02
N LYS A 952 -16.88 29.26 19.08
CA LYS A 952 -17.58 29.96 20.17
C LYS A 952 -16.72 31.08 20.75
N GLN A 953 -17.34 32.20 21.07
CA GLN A 953 -16.72 33.15 21.99
C GLN A 953 -16.61 32.52 23.37
N GLU A 954 -15.40 32.49 23.92
CA GLU A 954 -15.23 32.37 25.37
C GLU A 954 -15.92 33.60 25.98
N GLN A 955 -16.88 33.38 26.87
CA GLN A 955 -17.48 34.49 27.61
C GLN A 955 -16.43 34.98 28.61
N GLU A 956 -16.06 36.26 28.51
CA GLU A 956 -15.32 36.90 29.59
C GLU A 956 -16.17 36.83 30.85
N ASP A 957 -15.73 36.05 31.85
CA ASP A 957 -16.25 36.09 33.21
C ASP A 957 -15.84 37.43 33.85
N GLY A 958 -16.51 38.50 33.38
CA GLY A 958 -16.25 39.87 33.75
C GLY A 958 -16.46 40.05 35.24
N VAL A 959 -15.36 40.22 35.97
CA VAL A 959 -15.34 40.53 37.40
C VAL A 959 -16.11 41.82 37.61
N LYS A 960 -17.39 41.69 37.98
CA LYS A 960 -18.20 42.81 38.48
C LYS A 960 -17.64 43.24 39.83
N ALA A 961 -16.71 44.18 39.78
CA ALA A 961 -16.47 45.06 40.91
C ALA A 961 -17.78 45.80 41.21
N SER A 962 -18.42 45.43 42.32
CA SER A 962 -19.54 46.16 42.90
C SER A 962 -19.02 47.24 43.84
N ASP A 963 -19.62 48.43 43.76
CA ASP A 963 -19.64 49.40 44.88
C ASP A 963 -20.33 48.80 46.13
#